data_AF-A0A378IAU4-F1
#
_entry.id   AF-A0A378IAU4-F1
#
_cell.length_a   1.000
_cell.length_b   1.000
_cell.length_c   1.000
_cell.angle_alpha   90.00
_cell.angle_beta   90.00
_cell.angle_gamma   90.00
#
_symmetry.space_group_name_H-M   'P 1'
#
loop_
_entity.id
_entity.type
_entity.pdbx_description
1 polymer ?
#
loop_
_entity_poly.entity_id
_entity_poly.type
_entity_poly.pdbx_seq_one_letter_code
_entity_poly.pdbx_strand_id
1 'polypeptide(L)'
;MITVKQLKDLVHVYQKKAVDFSLEIDAEILEIIRIESDYTFSLFAQFIDKDDDSVLSASTVKEIRDYFKTRWKVLKNNNLAYTRFPFLPVNQFCLKVAEGIARPGEAVCTILMPSLLGLNRLASSLKFETEDDGHFKLEDYIVNQDYTKLIPIREIFEYAALNSDYVLPDFQPADAQLKYQLGGRDFVNLEEVTGEASQRFIRTLKQHHTRRYDNNSLGFAIKRLATELRKSSKSDAGNEQLADNKALGDAVHVFHNLWSELSPDLSLPQETNAAPIEILVKDLKLKSYGYGQATLESYLLCLFFHLKIELTEEEVSRVLAENIFPCTHQISDTLVEYLNQYPALFNISIQKEDQQQDSLPAMDTLLPDVLNALAKRPPMLDGDDSEFHEKFIGLVLKTSPYNLNLAADFIAPCIKRYGSIRNLNGLRGIITKVAARIADSCLRDMPYETNLHRLLPFFTGIQQQLILDTHFEKLTQEYNSKSKFKLLTKALHPEVASGMRKKYAQQLAPGVLSCEDLVALLNKVSAEVIDEVLNFIKPRLYEWLSPKNCHTIQQLLSSSKLYTLLAEQIETHTTSFETWKKHYLAWQNYIELQSLLIKLLFLKYSEQVKDSDTLFPLVQASQGGFKLLLIKKFSGVICNQTLFALYLGEISEFHHDNYLELVEWESWINSLSELKEFASLFPSLKLRITILSRFTSAQLKCSEEEFSALRESQYTPEDLELIKQFDSEAAIARLEVYLRANSERAHSFMRFLTHRRLGEERMQMAEDLILKLRSDCSPFEKINALRECEIQIKNNSHGTLRGASGSHLYSIICGLLKKPLSEEVDEPRFYPMSIG
;
A
#
# COMPACT_ATOMS: atom_id res chain seq x y z
N MET A 1 27.74 -1.21 42.25
CA MET A 1 26.99 -0.54 41.17
C MET A 1 27.99 -0.15 40.11
N ILE A 2 27.70 -0.47 38.84
CA ILE A 2 28.57 -0.20 37.69
C ILE A 2 28.66 1.31 37.37
N THR A 3 29.84 1.79 37.00
CA THR A 3 30.08 3.17 36.53
C THR A 3 29.94 3.29 35.00
N VAL A 4 29.81 4.51 34.50
CA VAL A 4 29.78 4.80 33.05
C VAL A 4 31.07 4.32 32.37
N LYS A 5 32.24 4.57 32.97
CA LYS A 5 33.53 4.07 32.48
C LYS A 5 33.57 2.54 32.38
N GLN A 6 33.10 1.85 33.41
CA GLN A 6 33.06 0.38 33.39
C GLN A 6 32.13 -0.14 32.28
N LEU A 7 30.97 0.48 32.07
CA LEU A 7 30.06 0.11 30.98
C LEU A 7 30.72 0.33 29.60
N LYS A 8 31.39 1.46 29.42
CA LYS A 8 32.12 1.81 28.19
C LYS A 8 33.25 0.83 27.90
N ASP A 9 34.02 0.45 28.91
CA ASP A 9 35.09 -0.54 28.79
C ASP A 9 34.52 -1.91 28.43
N LEU A 10 33.41 -2.32 29.06
CA LEU A 10 32.72 -3.58 28.72
C LEU A 10 32.25 -3.60 27.27
N VAL A 11 31.59 -2.53 26.79
CA VAL A 11 31.17 -2.44 25.38
C VAL A 11 32.38 -2.59 24.46
N HIS A 12 33.47 -1.88 24.73
CA HIS A 12 34.67 -1.92 23.91
C HIS A 12 35.32 -3.31 23.85
N VAL A 13 35.45 -3.97 25.00
CA VAL A 13 36.10 -5.28 25.12
C VAL A 13 35.29 -6.36 24.41
N TYR A 14 33.97 -6.44 24.68
CA TYR A 14 33.14 -7.51 24.16
C TYR A 14 32.75 -7.33 22.70
N GLN A 15 32.65 -6.10 22.20
CA GLN A 15 32.41 -5.84 20.78
C GLN A 15 33.58 -6.29 19.89
N LYS A 16 34.81 -6.25 20.40
CA LYS A 16 36.03 -6.68 19.67
C LYS A 16 36.40 -8.15 19.92
N LYS A 17 35.75 -8.81 20.85
CA LYS A 17 36.07 -10.19 21.21
C LYS A 17 35.62 -11.11 20.06
N ALA A 18 36.56 -11.90 19.53
CA ALA A 18 36.24 -12.89 18.52
C ALA A 18 35.23 -13.90 19.07
N VAL A 19 34.26 -14.27 18.23
CA VAL A 19 33.39 -15.41 18.53
C VAL A 19 34.13 -16.66 18.12
N ASP A 20 34.40 -17.53 19.09
CA ASP A 20 34.98 -18.85 18.81
C ASP A 20 33.84 -19.78 18.40
N PHE A 21 33.83 -20.18 17.13
CA PHE A 21 32.89 -21.14 16.59
C PHE A 21 33.57 -22.50 16.55
N SER A 22 33.22 -23.36 17.51
CA SER A 22 33.74 -24.72 17.57
C SER A 22 33.16 -25.65 16.50
N LEU A 23 32.16 -25.19 15.74
CA LEU A 23 31.42 -25.94 14.72
C LEU A 23 31.15 -25.04 13.49
N GLU A 24 30.93 -25.66 12.32
CA GLU A 24 30.38 -24.95 11.16
C GLU A 24 28.97 -24.44 11.50
N ILE A 25 28.82 -23.13 11.66
CA ILE A 25 27.54 -22.48 11.93
C ILE A 25 26.92 -22.01 10.61
N ASP A 26 25.62 -22.25 10.45
CA ASP A 26 24.86 -21.81 9.28
C ASP A 26 24.90 -20.29 9.10
N ALA A 27 24.88 -19.84 7.85
CA ALA A 27 24.92 -18.44 7.48
C ALA A 27 23.75 -17.64 8.08
N GLU A 28 22.57 -18.26 8.21
CA GLU A 28 21.39 -17.64 8.84
C GLU A 28 21.64 -17.35 10.33
N ILE A 29 22.18 -18.32 11.07
CA ILE A 29 22.50 -18.16 12.49
C ILE A 29 23.60 -17.09 12.67
N LEU A 30 24.60 -17.04 11.79
CA LEU A 30 25.63 -15.99 11.82
C LEU A 30 25.03 -14.60 11.58
N GLU A 31 24.07 -14.46 10.67
CA GLU A 31 23.34 -13.20 10.44
C GLU A 31 22.56 -12.77 11.70
N ILE A 32 21.86 -13.72 12.34
CA ILE A 32 21.12 -13.52 13.58
C ILE A 32 22.05 -13.04 14.71
N ILE A 33 23.16 -13.75 14.95
CA ILE A 33 24.18 -13.39 15.94
C ILE A 33 24.68 -11.96 15.72
N ARG A 34 25.01 -11.62 14.47
CA ARG A 34 25.53 -10.30 14.12
C ARG A 34 24.51 -9.20 14.40
N ILE A 35 23.28 -9.35 13.89
CA ILE A 35 22.22 -8.34 14.05
C ILE A 35 21.89 -8.11 15.53
N GLU A 36 21.76 -9.18 16.31
CA GLU A 36 21.42 -9.11 17.73
C GLU A 36 22.55 -8.48 18.56
N SER A 37 23.79 -8.88 18.30
CA SER A 37 24.98 -8.36 18.97
C SER A 37 25.18 -6.88 18.66
N ASP A 38 25.14 -6.50 17.38
CA ASP A 38 25.33 -5.11 16.93
C ASP A 38 24.28 -4.18 17.55
N TYR A 39 23.03 -4.63 17.63
CA TYR A 39 21.96 -3.88 18.28
C TYR A 39 22.20 -3.73 19.78
N THR A 40 22.54 -4.83 20.47
CA THR A 40 22.81 -4.81 21.92
C THR A 40 23.90 -3.79 22.24
N PHE A 41 25.06 -3.88 21.58
CA PHE A 41 26.16 -2.95 21.84
C PHE A 41 25.77 -1.50 21.51
N SER A 42 25.07 -1.28 20.39
CA SER A 42 24.63 0.06 19.97
C SER A 42 23.61 0.67 20.93
N LEU A 43 22.73 -0.14 21.51
CA LEU A 43 21.78 0.30 22.54
C LEU A 43 22.52 0.73 23.81
N PHE A 44 23.41 -0.13 24.33
CA PHE A 44 24.14 0.17 25.56
C PHE A 44 25.10 1.35 25.42
N ALA A 45 25.65 1.57 24.23
CA ALA A 45 26.47 2.74 23.94
C ALA A 45 25.71 4.07 24.16
N GLN A 46 24.37 4.07 24.08
CA GLN A 46 23.54 5.27 24.33
C GLN A 46 23.49 5.65 25.81
N PHE A 47 23.82 4.72 26.72
CA PHE A 47 23.83 4.97 28.15
C PHE A 47 25.16 5.55 28.65
N ILE A 48 26.12 5.78 27.75
CA ILE A 48 27.43 6.32 28.07
C ILE A 48 27.37 7.85 27.94
N ASP A 49 26.94 8.53 29.01
CA ASP A 49 26.99 10.00 29.12
C ASP A 49 28.42 10.50 29.41
N LYS A 50 28.66 11.81 29.27
CA LYS A 50 30.01 12.42 29.23
C LYS A 50 30.81 12.37 30.55
N ASP A 51 30.23 11.93 31.66
CA ASP A 51 30.94 11.80 32.96
C ASP A 51 31.27 10.34 33.25
N ASP A 52 32.48 9.93 32.86
CA ASP A 52 32.98 8.56 32.95
C ASP A 52 32.99 8.02 34.41
N ASP A 53 33.15 8.89 35.42
CA ASP A 53 33.26 8.47 36.83
C ASP A 53 31.90 8.34 37.55
N SER A 54 30.81 8.75 36.90
CA SER A 54 29.47 8.67 37.46
C SER A 54 28.95 7.22 37.51
N VAL A 55 28.17 6.90 38.55
CA VAL A 55 27.41 5.65 38.64
C VAL A 55 26.18 5.75 37.73
N LEU A 56 25.81 4.66 37.05
CA LEU A 56 24.61 4.65 36.21
C LEU A 56 23.37 5.11 36.99
N SER A 57 22.59 6.01 36.37
CA SER A 57 21.36 6.54 36.96
C SER A 57 20.32 5.42 37.19
N ALA A 58 19.42 5.62 38.16
CA ALA A 58 18.36 4.65 38.44
C ALA A 58 17.42 4.43 37.24
N SER A 59 17.19 5.46 36.40
CA SER A 59 16.43 5.35 35.15
C SER A 59 17.16 4.47 34.13
N THR A 60 18.46 4.68 33.95
CA THR A 60 19.29 3.84 33.05
C THR A 60 19.29 2.39 33.49
N VAL A 61 19.47 2.11 34.79
CA VAL A 61 19.41 0.75 35.33
C VAL A 61 18.05 0.09 35.09
N LYS A 62 16.95 0.87 35.20
CA LYS A 62 15.61 0.37 34.87
C LYS A 62 15.48 0.01 33.39
N GLU A 63 15.96 0.87 32.49
CA GLU A 63 15.95 0.61 31.04
C GLU A 63 16.77 -0.62 30.66
N ILE A 64 17.93 -0.82 31.28
CA ILE A 64 18.75 -2.04 31.10
C ILE A 64 17.99 -3.30 31.56
N ARG A 65 17.26 -3.22 32.67
CA ARG A 65 16.45 -4.36 33.17
C ARG A 65 15.27 -4.66 32.26
N ASP A 66 14.60 -3.62 31.75
CA ASP A 66 13.52 -3.76 30.78
C ASP A 66 14.04 -4.34 29.45
N TYR A 67 15.27 -3.98 29.05
CA TYR A 67 15.99 -4.61 27.94
C TYR A 67 16.20 -6.10 28.18
N PHE A 68 16.84 -6.50 29.30
CA PHE A 68 17.09 -7.92 29.58
C PHE A 68 15.81 -8.74 29.65
N LYS A 69 14.75 -8.20 30.26
CA LYS A 69 13.43 -8.83 30.29
C LYS A 69 12.87 -9.05 28.89
N THR A 70 13.01 -8.07 27.99
CA THR A 70 12.48 -8.17 26.63
C THR A 70 13.34 -9.10 25.78
N ARG A 71 14.68 -8.99 25.88
CA ARG A 71 15.65 -9.87 25.23
C ARG A 71 15.41 -11.32 25.62
N TRP A 72 15.22 -11.62 26.91
CA TRP A 72 14.96 -12.98 27.38
C TRP A 72 13.66 -13.55 26.80
N LYS A 73 12.57 -12.76 26.74
CA LYS A 73 11.32 -13.20 26.12
C LYS A 73 11.47 -13.59 24.65
N VAL A 74 12.38 -12.92 23.93
CA VAL A 74 12.66 -13.17 22.52
C VAL A 74 13.60 -14.36 22.36
N LEU A 75 14.66 -14.44 23.16
CA LEU A 75 15.74 -15.39 22.96
C LEU A 75 15.61 -16.72 23.71
N LYS A 76 14.70 -16.85 24.69
CA LYS A 76 14.67 -18.03 25.59
C LYS A 76 14.62 -19.40 24.88
N ASN A 77 14.04 -19.44 23.67
CA ASN A 77 13.93 -20.65 22.86
C ASN A 77 14.90 -20.67 21.66
N ASN A 78 15.64 -19.58 21.41
CA ASN A 78 16.56 -19.43 20.28
C ASN A 78 17.96 -19.95 20.62
N ASN A 79 18.76 -20.16 19.58
CA ASN A 79 20.16 -20.57 19.70
C ASN A 79 21.05 -19.57 20.47
N LEU A 80 20.64 -18.30 20.49
CA LEU A 80 21.37 -17.22 21.17
C LEU A 80 21.07 -17.11 22.68
N ALA A 81 20.19 -17.95 23.24
CA ALA A 81 19.85 -17.91 24.66
C ALA A 81 21.10 -17.96 25.56
N TYR A 82 21.07 -17.27 26.70
CA TYR A 82 22.23 -17.13 27.59
C TYR A 82 22.88 -18.47 27.96
N THR A 83 22.06 -19.47 28.29
CA THR A 83 22.53 -20.80 28.69
C THR A 83 22.74 -21.74 27.51
N ARG A 84 22.36 -21.37 26.27
CA ARG A 84 22.61 -22.17 25.06
C ARG A 84 23.91 -21.78 24.38
N PHE A 85 24.27 -20.49 24.43
CA PHE A 85 25.53 -19.98 23.92
C PHE A 85 26.24 -19.14 25.00
N PRO A 86 26.73 -19.77 26.09
CA PRO A 86 27.24 -19.07 27.26
C PRO A 86 28.43 -18.19 26.95
N PHE A 87 29.35 -18.62 26.08
CA PHE A 87 30.57 -17.86 25.75
C PHE A 87 30.39 -16.83 24.63
N LEU A 88 29.18 -16.67 24.08
CA LEU A 88 28.90 -15.66 23.08
C LEU A 88 29.22 -14.27 23.65
N PRO A 89 30.03 -13.41 22.97
CA PRO A 89 30.47 -12.14 23.54
C PRO A 89 29.35 -11.23 24.01
N VAL A 90 28.21 -11.16 23.30
CA VAL A 90 27.05 -10.37 23.72
C VAL A 90 26.38 -10.94 24.98
N ASN A 91 26.34 -12.27 25.15
CA ASN A 91 25.80 -12.90 26.36
C ASN A 91 26.70 -12.64 27.57
N GLN A 92 28.02 -12.73 27.38
CA GLN A 92 29.00 -12.41 28.41
C GLN A 92 29.00 -10.92 28.78
N PHE A 93 28.83 -10.03 27.79
CA PHE A 93 28.62 -8.61 28.02
C PHE A 93 27.39 -8.36 28.89
N CYS A 94 26.24 -8.92 28.52
CA CYS A 94 25.00 -8.80 29.28
C CYS A 94 25.15 -9.33 30.71
N LEU A 95 25.85 -10.46 30.88
CA LEU A 95 26.19 -11.02 32.19
C LEU A 95 26.97 -10.03 33.05
N LYS A 96 28.07 -9.47 32.53
CA LYS A 96 28.90 -8.51 33.28
C LYS A 96 28.14 -7.25 33.66
N VAL A 97 27.25 -6.78 32.78
CA VAL A 97 26.33 -5.68 33.10
C VAL A 97 25.36 -6.07 34.22
N ALA A 98 24.75 -7.26 34.14
CA ALA A 98 23.82 -7.76 35.16
C ALA A 98 24.49 -7.91 36.54
N GLU A 99 25.72 -8.44 36.59
CA GLU A 99 26.56 -8.49 37.79
C GLU A 99 26.79 -7.08 38.37
N GLY A 100 27.08 -6.10 37.51
CA GLY A 100 27.33 -4.72 37.92
C GLY A 100 26.12 -3.96 38.47
N ILE A 101 24.89 -4.36 38.11
CA ILE A 101 23.64 -3.72 38.55
C ILE A 101 22.86 -4.53 39.60
N ALA A 102 23.33 -5.73 39.95
CA ALA A 102 22.68 -6.59 40.93
C ALA A 102 22.75 -5.97 42.34
N ARG A 103 21.66 -6.13 43.10
CA ARG A 103 21.63 -5.75 44.52
C ARG A 103 22.22 -6.88 45.40
N PRO A 104 22.67 -6.60 46.64
CA PRO A 104 23.32 -7.60 47.49
C PRO A 104 22.53 -8.90 47.77
N GLY A 105 21.19 -8.87 47.70
CA GLY A 105 20.34 -10.06 47.87
C GLY A 105 19.65 -10.54 46.59
N GLU A 106 19.94 -9.91 45.45
CA GLU A 106 19.32 -10.23 44.17
C GLU A 106 20.26 -11.13 43.35
N ALA A 107 19.71 -12.22 42.80
CA ALA A 107 20.46 -13.16 41.99
C ALA A 107 20.64 -12.65 40.56
N VAL A 108 21.85 -12.66 40.04
CA VAL A 108 22.22 -12.16 38.69
C VAL A 108 21.41 -12.86 37.60
N CYS A 109 21.17 -14.17 37.75
CA CYS A 109 20.37 -14.95 36.80
C CYS A 109 18.92 -14.44 36.67
N THR A 110 18.32 -13.88 37.73
CA THR A 110 16.95 -13.32 37.70
C THR A 110 16.89 -11.95 37.01
N ILE A 111 18.03 -11.28 36.87
CA ILE A 111 18.15 -10.03 36.10
C ILE A 111 18.25 -10.35 34.60
N LEU A 112 19.08 -11.33 34.23
CA LEU A 112 19.26 -11.78 32.85
C LEU A 112 18.03 -12.51 32.31
N MET A 113 17.44 -13.38 33.14
CA MET A 113 16.37 -14.30 32.80
C MET A 113 15.22 -14.18 33.82
N PRO A 114 14.39 -13.13 33.74
CA PRO A 114 13.42 -12.81 34.80
C PRO A 114 12.27 -13.80 35.00
N SER A 115 12.12 -14.82 34.14
CA SER A 115 11.12 -15.89 34.34
C SER A 115 11.60 -16.99 35.28
N LEU A 116 12.88 -16.96 35.71
CA LEU A 116 13.43 -17.96 36.61
C LEU A 116 12.90 -17.77 38.03
N LEU A 117 12.37 -18.86 38.59
CA LEU A 117 11.79 -18.95 39.93
C LEU A 117 12.71 -19.68 40.92
N GLY A 118 13.72 -20.42 40.44
CA GLY A 118 14.64 -21.16 41.29
C GLY A 118 15.50 -22.18 40.53
N LEU A 119 16.07 -23.13 41.28
CA LEU A 119 16.76 -24.29 40.73
C LEU A 119 15.78 -25.45 40.49
N ASN A 120 16.18 -26.40 39.67
CA ASN A 120 15.41 -27.62 39.40
C ASN A 120 15.55 -28.69 40.50
N ARG A 121 15.67 -28.20 41.73
CA ARG A 121 15.71 -28.89 43.02
C ARG A 121 15.40 -27.88 44.12
N LEU A 122 15.18 -28.35 45.35
CA LEU A 122 15.05 -27.44 46.50
C LEU A 122 16.34 -26.63 46.67
N ALA A 123 16.17 -25.31 46.81
CA ALA A 123 17.25 -24.34 46.97
C ALA A 123 16.88 -23.35 48.06
N SER A 124 17.87 -22.96 48.85
CA SER A 124 17.71 -22.03 49.97
C SER A 124 17.79 -20.57 49.52
N SER A 125 18.68 -20.29 48.56
CA SER A 125 18.86 -18.97 47.96
C SER A 125 19.47 -19.11 46.58
N LEU A 126 18.78 -18.56 45.57
CA LEU A 126 19.29 -18.60 44.21
C LEU A 126 20.60 -17.83 44.05
N LYS A 127 20.80 -16.74 44.81
CA LYS A 127 22.04 -15.96 44.76
C LYS A 127 23.24 -16.75 45.28
N PHE A 128 23.13 -17.30 46.49
CA PHE A 128 24.24 -18.01 47.12
C PHE A 128 24.60 -19.32 46.41
N GLU A 129 23.62 -19.96 45.77
CA GLU A 129 23.85 -21.23 45.09
C GLU A 129 24.32 -21.08 43.65
N THR A 130 24.10 -19.92 43.02
CA THR A 130 24.49 -19.72 41.61
C THR A 130 25.71 -18.83 41.41
N GLU A 131 26.12 -18.07 42.42
CA GLU A 131 27.19 -17.09 42.31
C GLU A 131 28.37 -17.40 43.24
N ASP A 132 29.57 -17.45 42.66
CA ASP A 132 30.84 -17.45 43.40
C ASP A 132 31.44 -16.03 43.35
N ASP A 133 31.64 -15.40 44.51
CA ASP A 133 32.11 -14.00 44.61
C ASP A 133 31.31 -13.00 43.74
N GLY A 134 30.01 -13.25 43.58
CA GLY A 134 29.09 -12.42 42.78
C GLY A 134 29.15 -12.69 41.28
N HIS A 135 29.91 -13.68 40.82
CA HIS A 135 29.96 -14.11 39.42
C HIS A 135 29.04 -15.30 39.16
N PHE A 136 28.14 -15.17 38.17
CA PHE A 136 27.26 -16.26 37.73
C PHE A 136 27.87 -17.00 36.53
N LYS A 137 28.21 -18.28 36.70
CA LYS A 137 28.82 -19.14 35.67
C LYS A 137 27.75 -19.68 34.71
N LEU A 138 27.45 -18.95 33.64
CA LEU A 138 26.40 -19.31 32.67
C LEU A 138 26.54 -20.73 32.11
N GLU A 139 27.78 -21.16 31.87
CA GLU A 139 28.12 -22.44 31.27
C GLU A 139 27.70 -23.64 32.13
N ASP A 140 27.65 -23.49 33.45
CA ASP A 140 27.30 -24.54 34.42
C ASP A 140 25.76 -24.76 34.53
N TYR A 141 24.94 -24.02 33.78
CA TYR A 141 23.49 -24.13 33.82
C TYR A 141 22.83 -24.29 32.44
N ILE A 142 21.70 -25.01 32.41
CA ILE A 142 20.64 -24.92 31.39
C ILE A 142 19.33 -24.53 32.05
N VAL A 143 18.32 -24.20 31.25
CA VAL A 143 16.96 -23.93 31.76
C VAL A 143 16.09 -25.15 31.48
N ASN A 144 15.19 -25.47 32.41
CA ASN A 144 14.21 -26.54 32.22
C ASN A 144 13.25 -26.26 31.06
N GLN A 145 12.54 -27.29 30.62
CA GLN A 145 11.56 -27.19 29.53
C GLN A 145 10.50 -26.08 29.67
N ASP A 146 10.12 -25.71 30.90
CA ASP A 146 9.14 -24.64 31.16
C ASP A 146 9.76 -23.23 31.14
N TYR A 147 11.07 -23.11 31.04
CA TYR A 147 11.83 -21.86 31.14
C TYR A 147 11.67 -21.14 32.48
N THR A 148 11.46 -21.88 33.56
CA THR A 148 11.20 -21.36 34.92
C THR A 148 12.23 -21.75 35.96
N LYS A 149 13.06 -22.78 35.72
CA LYS A 149 14.06 -23.25 36.68
C LYS A 149 15.41 -23.49 36.01
N LEU A 150 16.49 -23.22 36.73
CA LEU A 150 17.85 -23.57 36.31
C LEU A 150 18.20 -25.00 36.70
N ILE A 151 18.85 -25.71 35.79
CA ILE A 151 19.36 -27.06 35.98
C ILE A 151 20.89 -26.96 36.15
N PRO A 152 21.44 -27.30 37.33
CA PRO A 152 22.88 -27.24 37.58
C PRO A 152 23.61 -28.44 36.96
N ILE A 153 24.25 -28.22 35.80
CA ILE A 153 24.83 -29.29 34.97
C ILE A 153 25.97 -29.99 35.71
N ARG A 154 26.94 -29.21 36.21
CA ARG A 154 28.11 -29.72 36.94
C ARG A 154 27.69 -30.60 38.11
N GLU A 155 26.77 -30.06 38.93
CA GLU A 155 26.23 -30.77 40.08
C GLU A 155 25.59 -32.09 39.64
N ILE A 156 24.73 -32.08 38.62
CA ILE A 156 24.07 -33.29 38.12
C ILE A 156 25.08 -34.37 37.69
N PHE A 157 26.13 -34.00 36.96
CA PHE A 157 27.16 -34.98 36.56
C PHE A 157 27.92 -35.55 37.76
N GLU A 158 28.27 -34.72 38.75
CA GLU A 158 28.93 -35.15 39.97
C GLU A 158 28.07 -36.13 40.78
N TYR A 159 26.77 -35.83 40.98
CA TYR A 159 25.86 -36.72 41.69
C TYR A 159 25.55 -37.99 40.89
N ALA A 160 25.38 -37.88 39.58
CA ALA A 160 25.14 -39.03 38.70
C ALA A 160 26.31 -40.01 38.71
N ALA A 161 27.55 -39.51 38.78
CA ALA A 161 28.75 -40.37 38.86
C ALA A 161 28.81 -41.16 40.17
N LEU A 162 28.29 -40.60 41.27
CA LEU A 162 28.24 -41.27 42.57
C LEU A 162 27.12 -42.31 42.64
N ASN A 163 25.92 -41.94 42.19
CA ASN A 163 24.77 -42.85 42.12
C ASN A 163 23.77 -42.36 41.08
N SER A 164 23.47 -43.22 40.09
CA SER A 164 22.46 -42.98 39.07
C SER A 164 21.08 -42.64 39.64
N ASP A 165 20.76 -43.17 40.83
CA ASP A 165 19.43 -43.08 41.43
C ASP A 165 19.09 -41.64 41.88
N TYR A 166 20.10 -40.79 42.03
CA TYR A 166 19.89 -39.37 42.36
C TYR A 166 19.32 -38.55 41.20
N VAL A 167 19.48 -39.03 39.97
CA VAL A 167 19.18 -38.28 38.74
C VAL A 167 18.17 -39.01 37.86
N LEU A 168 18.33 -40.33 37.67
CA LEU A 168 17.48 -41.13 36.79
C LEU A 168 16.31 -41.72 37.58
N PRO A 169 15.05 -41.30 37.35
CA PRO A 169 13.89 -41.83 38.06
C PRO A 169 13.46 -43.23 37.59
N ASP A 170 14.03 -43.71 36.49
CA ASP A 170 13.60 -44.92 35.83
C ASP A 170 13.78 -46.14 36.73
N PHE A 171 12.84 -47.08 36.67
CA PHE A 171 12.92 -48.38 37.37
C PHE A 171 12.96 -48.34 38.90
N GLN A 172 13.07 -47.17 39.53
CA GLN A 172 13.07 -46.99 40.97
C GLN A 172 11.68 -47.20 41.60
N PRO A 173 11.61 -47.51 42.91
CA PRO A 173 10.37 -47.47 43.69
C PRO A 173 9.69 -46.08 43.65
N ALA A 174 8.37 -46.05 43.75
CA ALA A 174 7.59 -44.80 43.65
C ALA A 174 7.86 -43.79 44.79
N ASP A 175 8.43 -44.26 45.90
CA ASP A 175 8.84 -43.46 47.07
C ASP A 175 10.29 -42.97 47.00
N ALA A 176 11.01 -43.26 45.90
CA ALA A 176 12.38 -42.78 45.70
C ALA A 176 12.44 -41.24 45.71
N GLN A 177 13.23 -40.68 46.62
CA GLN A 177 13.43 -39.24 46.72
C GLN A 177 14.42 -38.77 45.65
N LEU A 178 13.88 -38.39 44.49
CA LEU A 178 14.65 -37.75 43.43
C LEU A 178 15.15 -36.39 43.90
N LYS A 179 16.43 -36.13 43.65
CA LYS A 179 17.04 -34.85 44.01
C LYS A 179 16.67 -33.75 43.01
N TYR A 180 16.42 -34.11 41.75
CA TYR A 180 16.12 -33.18 40.66
C TYR A 180 14.79 -33.53 39.98
N GLN A 181 14.08 -32.51 39.49
CA GLN A 181 12.81 -32.67 38.77
C GLN A 181 13.02 -32.54 37.25
N LEU A 182 13.75 -33.49 36.65
CA LEU A 182 14.10 -33.45 35.23
C LEU A 182 13.02 -34.09 34.37
N GLY A 183 12.57 -33.38 33.33
CA GLY A 183 11.71 -33.92 32.26
C GLY A 183 12.50 -34.58 31.13
N GLY A 184 11.79 -35.18 30.17
CA GLY A 184 12.40 -35.85 29.02
C GLY A 184 13.32 -34.94 28.19
N ARG A 185 12.87 -33.71 27.90
CA ARG A 185 13.69 -32.74 27.14
C ARG A 185 14.90 -32.24 27.92
N ASP A 186 14.81 -32.18 29.25
CA ASP A 186 15.93 -31.79 30.09
C ASP A 186 17.10 -32.78 29.95
N PHE A 187 16.81 -34.09 29.85
CA PHE A 187 17.82 -35.12 29.60
C PHE A 187 18.44 -35.03 28.22
N VAL A 188 17.66 -34.74 27.18
CA VAL A 188 18.20 -34.51 25.83
C VAL A 188 19.16 -33.32 25.85
N ASN A 189 18.75 -32.22 26.50
CA ASN A 189 19.61 -31.05 26.63
C ASN A 189 20.89 -31.37 27.41
N LEU A 190 20.82 -32.19 28.48
CA LEU A 190 21.98 -32.66 29.24
C LEU A 190 22.89 -33.59 28.43
N GLU A 191 22.34 -34.41 27.54
CA GLU A 191 23.12 -35.27 26.64
C GLU A 191 23.92 -34.44 25.64
N GLU A 192 23.37 -33.35 25.14
CA GLU A 192 23.99 -32.52 24.10
C GLU A 192 24.84 -31.37 24.65
N VAL A 193 24.75 -31.10 25.96
CA VAL A 193 25.26 -29.89 26.61
C VAL A 193 26.75 -29.63 26.39
N THR A 194 27.59 -30.66 26.29
CA THR A 194 29.03 -30.57 26.00
C THR A 194 29.44 -31.42 24.79
N GLY A 195 28.50 -31.73 23.90
CA GLY A 195 28.74 -32.56 22.71
C GLY A 195 29.05 -34.02 23.06
N GLU A 196 30.08 -34.60 22.43
CA GLU A 196 30.40 -36.02 22.57
C GLU A 196 30.68 -36.44 24.02
N ALA A 197 31.28 -35.56 24.84
CA ALA A 197 31.60 -35.87 26.23
C ALA A 197 30.34 -36.11 27.08
N SER A 198 29.34 -35.22 27.03
CA SER A 198 28.08 -35.41 27.73
C SER A 198 27.24 -36.55 27.15
N GLN A 199 27.25 -36.73 25.82
CA GLN A 199 26.54 -37.84 25.18
C GLN A 199 27.08 -39.17 25.68
N ARG A 200 28.41 -39.32 25.71
CA ARG A 200 29.08 -40.53 26.22
C ARG A 200 28.79 -40.73 27.71
N PHE A 201 28.86 -39.67 28.52
CA PHE A 201 28.59 -39.73 29.95
C PHE A 201 27.16 -40.19 30.25
N ILE A 202 26.15 -39.52 29.70
CA ILE A 202 24.74 -39.83 29.99
C ILE A 202 24.34 -41.19 29.39
N ARG A 203 24.81 -41.56 28.19
CA ARG A 203 24.54 -42.90 27.62
C ARG A 203 25.11 -44.00 28.51
N THR A 204 26.35 -43.84 28.98
CA THR A 204 26.99 -44.80 29.89
C THR A 204 26.26 -44.85 31.24
N LEU A 205 25.83 -43.69 31.78
CA LEU A 205 25.03 -43.61 33.00
C LEU A 205 23.71 -44.39 32.88
N LYS A 206 22.96 -44.16 31.80
CA LYS A 206 21.70 -44.87 31.50
C LYS A 206 21.91 -46.38 31.38
N GLN A 207 23.03 -46.81 30.77
CA GLN A 207 23.39 -48.22 30.65
C GLN A 207 23.73 -48.85 32.00
N HIS A 208 24.54 -48.20 32.84
CA HIS A 208 24.84 -48.67 34.20
C HIS A 208 23.56 -48.75 35.05
N HIS A 209 22.72 -47.72 34.98
CA HIS A 209 21.45 -47.68 35.70
C HIS A 209 20.51 -48.82 35.26
N THR A 210 20.33 -49.00 33.94
CA THR A 210 19.51 -50.10 33.41
C THR A 210 20.06 -51.45 33.85
N ARG A 211 21.37 -51.72 33.73
CA ARG A 211 21.99 -52.99 34.15
C ARG A 211 21.80 -53.28 35.65
N ARG A 212 21.67 -52.26 36.50
CA ARG A 212 21.44 -52.42 37.94
C ARG A 212 20.02 -52.87 38.28
N TYR A 213 19.02 -52.44 37.51
CA TYR A 213 17.60 -52.73 37.75
C TYR A 213 17.03 -53.81 36.83
N ASP A 214 17.68 -54.09 35.71
CA ASP A 214 17.24 -55.08 34.73
C ASP A 214 17.34 -56.50 35.31
N ASN A 215 16.17 -57.09 35.57
CA ASN A 215 16.04 -58.47 36.04
C ASN A 215 15.93 -59.48 34.87
N ASN A 216 16.14 -59.04 33.62
CA ASN A 216 16.00 -59.81 32.38
C ASN A 216 14.63 -60.48 32.25
N SER A 217 13.56 -59.78 32.65
CA SER A 217 12.19 -60.27 32.55
C SER A 217 11.38 -59.56 31.47
N LEU A 218 10.34 -60.24 30.96
CA LEU A 218 9.37 -59.64 30.05
C LEU A 218 8.67 -58.44 30.67
N GLY A 219 8.32 -58.53 31.96
CA GLY A 219 7.77 -57.41 32.71
C GLY A 219 8.70 -56.19 32.73
N PHE A 220 10.01 -56.40 32.85
CA PHE A 220 10.98 -55.30 32.80
C PHE A 220 11.14 -54.72 31.39
N ALA A 221 11.13 -55.55 30.34
CA ALA A 221 11.15 -55.09 28.96
C ALA A 221 9.92 -54.22 28.62
N ILE A 222 8.73 -54.65 29.06
CA ILE A 222 7.49 -53.86 28.92
C ILE A 222 7.57 -52.57 29.73
N LYS A 223 8.10 -52.63 30.96
CA LYS A 223 8.29 -51.44 31.81
C LYS A 223 9.20 -50.42 31.14
N ARG A 224 10.30 -50.88 30.54
CA ARG A 224 11.25 -50.05 29.79
C ARG A 224 10.60 -49.42 28.56
N LEU A 225 9.83 -50.18 27.77
CA LEU A 225 9.07 -49.64 26.63
C LEU A 225 8.07 -48.56 27.08
N ALA A 226 7.30 -48.82 28.15
CA ALA A 226 6.34 -47.87 28.70
C ALA A 226 7.02 -46.57 29.15
N THR A 227 8.16 -46.67 29.86
CA THR A 227 8.95 -45.52 30.27
C THR A 227 9.42 -44.67 29.08
N GLU A 228 9.93 -45.27 28.01
CA GLU A 228 10.37 -44.52 26.83
C GLU A 228 9.20 -43.89 26.06
N LEU A 229 8.06 -44.59 25.96
CA LEU A 229 6.81 -44.03 25.40
C LEU A 229 6.29 -42.83 26.20
N ARG A 230 6.42 -42.87 27.53
CA ARG A 230 6.04 -41.75 28.40
C ARG A 230 6.93 -40.54 28.17
N LYS A 231 8.24 -40.72 28.13
CA LYS A 231 9.22 -39.66 27.86
C LYS A 231 9.01 -39.01 26.49
N SER A 232 8.54 -39.78 25.52
CA SER A 232 8.31 -39.33 24.15
C SER A 232 6.98 -38.57 23.97
N SER A 233 6.08 -38.65 24.95
CA SER A 233 4.73 -38.07 24.88
C SER A 233 4.67 -36.56 25.08
N LYS A 234 3.58 -35.90 24.66
CA LYS A 234 3.31 -34.46 24.93
C LYS A 234 3.25 -34.07 26.40
N SER A 235 2.87 -34.99 27.27
CA SER A 235 2.93 -34.76 28.72
C SER A 235 4.36 -34.61 29.25
N ASP A 236 5.37 -34.97 28.47
CA ASP A 236 6.78 -34.88 28.85
C ASP A 236 7.63 -34.10 27.82
N ALA A 237 7.72 -34.54 26.55
CA ALA A 237 8.60 -33.92 25.54
C ALA A 237 8.04 -33.73 24.11
N GLY A 238 6.80 -34.15 23.77
CA GLY A 238 6.36 -34.35 22.36
C GLY A 238 4.99 -33.79 21.90
N ASN A 239 4.47 -34.30 20.77
CA ASN A 239 3.11 -34.03 20.26
C ASN A 239 2.16 -35.23 20.55
N GLU A 240 0.85 -35.10 20.31
CA GLU A 240 -0.16 -36.15 20.63
C GLU A 240 -0.13 -37.39 19.72
N GLN A 241 0.52 -37.32 18.56
CA GLN A 241 0.46 -38.33 17.50
C GLN A 241 1.81 -38.96 17.12
N LEU A 242 2.95 -38.29 17.30
CA LEU A 242 4.29 -38.77 16.95
C LEU A 242 5.34 -38.04 17.79
N ALA A 243 6.07 -38.79 18.60
CA ALA A 243 7.25 -38.31 19.31
C ALA A 243 8.45 -38.14 18.36
N ASP A 244 9.42 -37.31 18.77
CA ASP A 244 10.67 -37.05 18.06
C ASP A 244 11.38 -38.36 17.64
N ASN A 245 11.36 -38.66 16.34
CA ASN A 245 11.32 -40.04 15.85
C ASN A 245 12.69 -40.57 15.43
N LYS A 246 13.61 -40.63 16.41
CA LYS A 246 14.82 -41.46 16.33
C LYS A 246 15.01 -42.29 17.60
N ALA A 247 14.91 -41.66 18.78
CA ALA A 247 15.04 -42.35 20.06
C ALA A 247 13.87 -43.32 20.36
N LEU A 248 12.63 -42.93 20.01
CA LEU A 248 11.47 -43.81 20.16
C LEU A 248 11.53 -45.00 19.19
N GLY A 249 11.91 -44.75 17.94
CA GLY A 249 12.08 -45.80 16.92
C GLY A 249 13.01 -46.90 17.41
N ASP A 250 14.20 -46.54 17.90
CA ASP A 250 15.18 -47.51 18.42
C ASP A 250 14.62 -48.35 19.57
N ALA A 251 13.93 -47.72 20.53
CA ALA A 251 13.34 -48.44 21.68
C ALA A 251 12.23 -49.42 21.26
N VAL A 252 11.36 -49.01 20.34
CA VAL A 252 10.27 -49.86 19.84
C VAL A 252 10.81 -50.98 18.93
N HIS A 253 11.83 -50.72 18.10
CA HIS A 253 12.49 -51.76 17.31
C HIS A 253 13.18 -52.81 18.19
N VAL A 254 13.90 -52.40 19.24
CA VAL A 254 14.53 -53.32 20.19
C VAL A 254 13.47 -54.19 20.88
N PHE A 255 12.35 -53.59 21.30
CA PHE A 255 11.27 -54.35 21.92
C PHE A 255 10.55 -55.26 20.92
N HIS A 256 10.33 -54.83 19.67
CA HIS A 256 9.71 -55.63 18.62
C HIS A 256 10.52 -56.91 18.33
N ASN A 257 11.84 -56.80 18.20
CA ASN A 257 12.70 -57.96 17.97
C ASN A 257 12.56 -58.97 19.12
N LEU A 258 12.67 -58.47 20.36
CA LEU A 258 12.43 -59.27 21.56
C LEU A 258 11.04 -59.92 21.55
N TRP A 259 10.00 -59.17 21.22
CA TRP A 259 8.61 -59.66 21.17
C TRP A 259 8.41 -60.75 20.10
N SER A 260 9.08 -60.63 18.95
CA SER A 260 9.03 -61.61 17.86
C SER A 260 9.78 -62.91 18.16
N GLU A 261 10.79 -62.86 19.04
CA GLU A 261 11.58 -64.01 19.48
C GLU A 261 10.93 -64.80 20.62
N LEU A 262 9.91 -64.24 21.28
CA LEU A 262 9.16 -64.95 22.33
C LEU A 262 8.36 -66.12 21.75
N SER A 263 8.28 -67.21 22.52
CA SER A 263 7.45 -68.36 22.15
C SER A 263 5.98 -67.94 21.97
N PRO A 264 5.31 -68.33 20.86
CA PRO A 264 3.90 -68.02 20.64
C PRO A 264 2.97 -68.67 21.67
N ASP A 265 3.42 -69.76 22.31
CA ASP A 265 2.68 -70.51 23.33
C ASP A 265 2.95 -70.03 24.77
N LEU A 266 3.62 -68.88 24.94
CA LEU A 266 3.98 -68.35 26.26
C LEU A 266 2.71 -67.97 27.05
N SER A 267 2.44 -68.70 28.13
CA SER A 267 1.25 -68.53 28.97
C SER A 267 1.58 -68.05 30.39
N LEU A 268 0.60 -67.40 31.03
CA LEU A 268 0.62 -67.04 32.44
C LEU A 268 -0.44 -67.84 33.20
N PRO A 269 -0.12 -68.35 34.41
CA PRO A 269 -1.12 -68.94 35.28
C PRO A 269 -2.03 -67.83 35.84
N GLN A 270 -3.33 -67.95 35.62
CA GLN A 270 -4.32 -67.05 36.20
C GLN A 270 -4.91 -67.66 37.47
N GLU A 271 -4.71 -66.99 38.61
CA GLU A 271 -5.40 -67.35 39.85
C GLU A 271 -6.89 -66.99 39.71
N THR A 272 -7.71 -68.00 39.45
CA THR A 272 -9.15 -67.92 39.64
C THR A 272 -9.54 -68.89 40.76
N ASN A 273 -10.65 -68.61 41.46
CA ASN A 273 -11.17 -69.45 42.55
C ASN A 273 -11.55 -70.89 42.09
N ALA A 274 -11.37 -71.23 40.81
CA ALA A 274 -11.61 -72.54 40.23
C ALA A 274 -10.53 -72.88 39.19
N ALA A 275 -9.52 -73.65 39.61
CA ALA A 275 -8.40 -74.19 38.82
C ALA A 275 -7.51 -73.15 38.09
N PRO A 276 -6.19 -73.38 37.98
CA PRO A 276 -5.32 -72.50 37.21
C PRO A 276 -5.65 -72.60 35.72
N ILE A 277 -6.15 -71.50 35.14
CA ILE A 277 -6.31 -71.35 33.69
C ILE A 277 -5.05 -70.66 33.17
N GLU A 278 -4.41 -71.24 32.16
CA GLU A 278 -3.29 -70.62 31.46
C GLU A 278 -3.82 -69.69 30.36
N ILE A 279 -3.42 -68.41 30.39
CA ILE A 279 -3.75 -67.42 29.36
C ILE A 279 -2.48 -67.06 28.62
N LEU A 280 -2.52 -67.07 27.28
CA LEU A 280 -1.41 -66.62 26.45
C LEU A 280 -1.09 -65.15 26.74
N VAL A 281 0.19 -64.81 26.86
CA VAL A 281 0.65 -63.44 27.15
C VAL A 281 0.14 -62.43 26.11
N LYS A 282 0.02 -62.86 24.84
CA LYS A 282 -0.52 -62.06 23.74
C LYS A 282 -2.01 -61.71 23.89
N ASP A 283 -2.77 -62.55 24.62
CA ASP A 283 -4.22 -62.46 24.81
C ASP A 283 -4.62 -61.80 26.14
N LEU A 284 -3.66 -61.31 26.92
CA LEU A 284 -3.95 -60.61 28.17
C LEU A 284 -4.83 -59.38 27.90
N LYS A 285 -5.90 -59.23 28.70
CA LYS A 285 -6.82 -58.09 28.66
C LYS A 285 -6.85 -57.37 30.01
N LEU A 286 -7.02 -56.05 30.02
CA LEU A 286 -7.20 -55.29 31.26
C LEU A 286 -8.64 -55.37 31.77
N LYS A 287 -8.81 -55.44 33.10
CA LYS A 287 -10.15 -55.57 33.72
C LYS A 287 -10.95 -54.26 33.75
N SER A 288 -10.28 -53.10 33.80
CA SER A 288 -10.92 -51.81 34.07
C SER A 288 -10.22 -50.60 33.44
N TYR A 289 -9.36 -50.81 32.44
CA TYR A 289 -8.53 -49.75 31.84
C TYR A 289 -8.35 -50.01 30.33
N GLY A 290 -8.28 -48.96 29.52
CA GLY A 290 -8.11 -49.08 28.06
C GLY A 290 -9.36 -49.52 27.28
N TYR A 291 -9.16 -50.00 26.05
CA TYR A 291 -10.19 -50.49 25.14
C TYR A 291 -10.60 -51.91 25.55
N GLY A 292 -11.86 -52.10 25.94
CA GLY A 292 -12.32 -53.32 26.64
C GLY A 292 -12.18 -54.65 25.89
N GLN A 293 -11.90 -54.66 24.58
CA GLN A 293 -11.62 -55.88 23.81
C GLN A 293 -10.18 -56.01 23.34
N ALA A 294 -9.36 -54.96 23.48
CA ALA A 294 -7.97 -54.96 23.05
C ALA A 294 -7.11 -55.81 23.99
N THR A 295 -6.20 -56.60 23.43
CA THR A 295 -5.22 -57.37 24.20
C THR A 295 -3.90 -56.62 24.32
N LEU A 296 -2.94 -57.12 25.11
CA LEU A 296 -1.59 -56.56 25.15
C LEU A 296 -0.98 -56.44 23.74
N GLU A 297 -1.16 -57.48 22.92
CA GLU A 297 -0.70 -57.51 21.53
C GLU A 297 -1.38 -56.44 20.66
N SER A 298 -2.67 -56.17 20.85
CA SER A 298 -3.39 -55.08 20.15
C SER A 298 -2.70 -53.72 20.32
N TYR A 299 -2.27 -53.40 21.54
CA TYR A 299 -1.58 -52.14 21.83
C TYR A 299 -0.17 -52.09 21.23
N LEU A 300 0.56 -53.21 21.25
CA LEU A 300 1.89 -53.32 20.66
C LEU A 300 1.84 -53.23 19.13
N LEU A 301 0.90 -53.93 18.49
CA LEU A 301 0.67 -53.86 17.04
C LEU A 301 0.29 -52.45 16.58
N CYS A 302 -0.52 -51.73 17.37
CA CYS A 302 -0.80 -50.32 17.10
C CYS A 302 0.50 -49.48 17.07
N LEU A 303 1.42 -49.67 18.02
CA LEU A 303 2.72 -48.98 18.03
C LEU A 303 3.58 -49.35 16.81
N PHE A 304 3.70 -50.64 16.52
CA PHE A 304 4.53 -51.16 15.42
C PHE A 304 4.03 -50.66 14.06
N PHE A 305 2.72 -50.67 13.83
CA PHE A 305 2.09 -50.17 12.62
C PHE A 305 2.39 -48.69 12.38
N HIS A 306 2.24 -47.85 13.41
CA HIS A 306 2.46 -46.41 13.29
C HIS A 306 3.94 -46.02 13.13
N LEU A 307 4.87 -46.87 13.62
CA LEU A 307 6.31 -46.71 13.40
C LEU A 307 6.81 -47.39 12.12
N LYS A 308 5.92 -47.93 11.29
CA LYS A 308 6.24 -48.60 10.02
C LYS A 308 7.18 -49.79 10.19
N ILE A 309 7.06 -50.52 11.29
CA ILE A 309 7.66 -51.83 11.45
C ILE A 309 6.89 -52.82 10.57
N GLU A 310 7.59 -53.77 9.95
CA GLU A 310 6.98 -54.76 9.05
C GLU A 310 6.04 -55.69 9.84
N LEU A 311 4.77 -55.71 9.45
CA LEU A 311 3.70 -56.54 10.03
C LEU A 311 3.09 -57.43 8.95
N THR A 312 2.54 -58.57 9.35
CA THR A 312 1.79 -59.46 8.45
C THR A 312 0.45 -58.85 8.01
N GLU A 313 -0.12 -59.33 6.90
CA GLU A 313 -1.42 -58.85 6.41
C GLU A 313 -2.56 -59.04 7.43
N GLU A 314 -2.49 -60.11 8.23
CA GLU A 314 -3.44 -60.42 9.30
C GLU A 314 -3.33 -59.41 10.46
N GLU A 315 -2.11 -59.07 10.88
CA GLU A 315 -1.86 -58.05 11.92
C GLU A 315 -2.29 -56.66 11.46
N VAL A 316 -1.99 -56.29 10.22
CA VAL A 316 -2.44 -55.00 9.65
C VAL A 316 -3.97 -54.92 9.63
N SER A 317 -4.64 -55.99 9.21
CA SER A 317 -6.11 -56.06 9.20
C SER A 317 -6.69 -55.91 10.61
N ARG A 318 -6.04 -56.52 11.60
CA ARG A 318 -6.43 -56.42 13.02
C ARG A 318 -6.24 -55.00 13.57
N VAL A 319 -5.10 -54.35 13.32
CA VAL A 319 -4.84 -52.96 13.75
C VAL A 319 -5.90 -52.00 13.19
N LEU A 320 -6.23 -52.13 11.90
CA LEU A 320 -7.25 -51.31 11.25
C LEU A 320 -8.66 -51.54 11.82
N ALA A 321 -8.98 -52.78 12.20
CA ALA A 321 -10.28 -53.14 12.79
C ALA A 321 -10.43 -52.68 14.24
N GLU A 322 -9.36 -52.78 15.05
CA GLU A 322 -9.38 -52.40 16.47
C GLU A 322 -9.29 -50.88 16.67
N ASN A 323 -8.71 -50.13 15.71
CA ASN A 323 -8.69 -48.66 15.64
C ASN A 323 -8.28 -47.98 16.97
N ILE A 324 -7.25 -48.50 17.63
CA ILE A 324 -6.68 -47.92 18.83
C ILE A 324 -5.98 -46.61 18.47
N PHE A 325 -6.31 -45.52 19.16
CA PHE A 325 -5.67 -44.23 18.92
C PHE A 325 -4.18 -44.27 19.32
N PRO A 326 -3.23 -43.87 18.45
CA PRO A 326 -1.79 -44.06 18.66
C PRO A 326 -1.18 -42.99 19.61
N CYS A 327 -1.77 -42.77 20.78
CA CYS A 327 -1.25 -41.85 21.77
C CYS A 327 -0.20 -42.53 22.65
N THR A 328 1.07 -42.13 22.55
CA THR A 328 2.17 -42.75 23.31
C THR A 328 2.01 -42.67 24.82
N HIS A 329 1.40 -41.58 25.34
CA HIS A 329 1.06 -41.46 26.76
C HIS A 329 0.03 -42.51 27.20
N GLN A 330 -1.07 -42.62 26.47
CA GLN A 330 -2.14 -43.57 26.80
C GLN A 330 -1.65 -45.01 26.68
N ILE A 331 -0.84 -45.31 25.67
CA ILE A 331 -0.27 -46.64 25.49
C ILE A 331 0.73 -46.94 26.61
N SER A 332 1.60 -45.99 26.99
CA SER A 332 2.47 -46.12 28.15
C SER A 332 1.69 -46.47 29.43
N ASP A 333 0.67 -45.69 29.77
CA ASP A 333 -0.12 -45.91 30.99
C ASP A 333 -0.84 -47.26 30.93
N THR A 334 -1.30 -47.67 29.75
CA THR A 334 -1.91 -48.98 29.52
C THR A 334 -0.89 -50.11 29.76
N LEU A 335 0.34 -49.99 29.25
CA LEU A 335 1.41 -50.97 29.48
C LEU A 335 1.79 -51.06 30.96
N VAL A 336 1.85 -49.92 31.67
CA VAL A 336 2.05 -49.91 33.13
C VAL A 336 0.92 -50.63 33.84
N GLU A 337 -0.33 -50.44 33.41
CA GLU A 337 -1.47 -51.11 34.01
C GLU A 337 -1.47 -52.63 33.78
N TYR A 338 -0.96 -53.09 32.63
CA TYR A 338 -0.70 -54.53 32.42
C TYR A 338 0.29 -55.08 33.46
N LEU A 339 1.35 -54.34 33.78
CA LEU A 339 2.33 -54.74 34.79
C LEU A 339 1.74 -54.75 36.22
N ASN A 340 0.82 -53.83 36.50
CA ASN A 340 0.12 -53.78 37.79
C ASN A 340 -0.86 -54.94 37.98
N GLN A 341 -1.68 -55.24 36.95
CA GLN A 341 -2.69 -56.30 37.01
C GLN A 341 -2.09 -57.70 36.84
N TYR A 342 -0.96 -57.81 36.13
CA TYR A 342 -0.27 -59.07 35.85
C TYR A 342 1.21 -59.04 36.30
N PRO A 343 1.51 -58.98 37.62
CA PRO A 343 2.89 -58.97 38.12
C PRO A 343 3.71 -60.21 37.73
N ALA A 344 3.04 -61.32 37.39
CA ALA A 344 3.69 -62.54 36.93
C ALA A 344 4.52 -62.34 35.64
N LEU A 345 4.28 -61.27 34.87
CA LEU A 345 5.12 -60.88 33.74
C LEU A 345 6.60 -60.66 34.13
N PHE A 346 6.87 -60.24 35.37
CA PHE A 346 8.25 -60.08 35.87
C PHE A 346 8.97 -61.41 36.17
N ASN A 347 8.24 -62.54 36.17
CA ASN A 347 8.81 -63.87 36.39
C ASN A 347 9.21 -64.56 35.07
N ILE A 348 8.77 -64.04 33.93
CA ILE A 348 9.13 -64.58 32.62
C ILE A 348 10.54 -64.11 32.27
N SER A 349 11.52 -65.00 32.34
CA SER A 349 12.91 -64.72 31.98
C SER A 349 13.10 -64.72 30.46
N ILE A 350 13.81 -63.72 29.97
CA ILE A 350 14.26 -63.60 28.58
C ILE A 350 15.72 -64.08 28.56
N GLN A 351 16.04 -65.14 27.81
CA GLN A 351 17.36 -65.79 27.88
C GLN A 351 18.50 -64.81 27.56
N LYS A 352 19.60 -64.91 28.31
CA LYS A 352 20.89 -64.29 27.97
C LYS A 352 21.61 -65.23 27.01
N GLU A 353 21.70 -64.88 25.74
CA GLU A 353 22.89 -65.29 25.00
C GLU A 353 24.08 -64.55 25.63
N ASP A 354 25.20 -65.25 25.82
CA ASP A 354 26.48 -64.73 26.29
C ASP A 354 27.04 -63.68 25.31
N GLN A 355 26.37 -62.53 25.20
CA GLN A 355 27.02 -61.32 24.75
C GLN A 355 28.06 -61.02 25.82
N GLN A 356 29.33 -61.16 25.46
CA GLN A 356 30.44 -60.56 26.19
C GLN A 356 29.97 -59.19 26.65
N GLN A 357 29.69 -59.05 27.95
CA GLN A 357 29.31 -57.77 28.50
C GLN A 357 30.54 -56.90 28.36
N ASP A 358 30.60 -56.12 27.28
CA ASP A 358 31.61 -55.08 27.14
C ASP A 358 31.60 -54.31 28.45
N SER A 359 32.77 -54.28 29.08
CA SER A 359 32.97 -53.61 30.36
C SER A 359 32.66 -52.14 30.11
N LEU A 360 31.54 -51.66 30.66
CA LEU A 360 31.18 -50.26 30.53
C LEU A 360 32.26 -49.42 31.23
N PRO A 361 32.68 -48.30 30.63
CA PRO A 361 33.61 -47.39 31.28
C PRO A 361 33.05 -46.95 32.64
N ALA A 362 33.92 -46.86 33.63
CA ALA A 362 33.54 -46.43 34.97
C ALA A 362 33.22 -44.93 34.98
N MET A 363 32.19 -44.52 35.73
CA MET A 363 31.69 -43.14 35.69
C MET A 363 32.72 -42.11 36.19
N ASP A 364 33.60 -42.51 37.12
CA ASP A 364 34.73 -41.73 37.63
C ASP A 364 35.76 -41.39 36.56
N THR A 365 35.92 -42.24 35.54
CA THR A 365 36.82 -41.98 34.40
C THR A 365 36.23 -40.98 33.40
N LEU A 366 34.89 -40.94 33.27
CA LEU A 366 34.20 -40.04 32.34
C LEU A 366 33.89 -38.66 32.95
N LEU A 367 33.82 -38.57 34.28
CA LEU A 367 33.49 -37.33 34.98
C LEU A 367 34.50 -36.19 34.70
N PRO A 368 35.84 -36.39 34.77
CA PRO A 368 36.80 -35.34 34.43
C PRO A 368 36.64 -34.84 32.99
N ASP A 369 36.38 -35.74 32.03
CA ASP A 369 36.22 -35.40 30.62
C ASP A 369 35.01 -34.49 30.39
N VAL A 370 33.84 -34.84 30.95
CA VAL A 370 32.63 -34.02 30.80
C VAL A 370 32.74 -32.68 31.51
N LEU A 371 33.38 -32.64 32.70
CA LEU A 371 33.60 -31.39 33.44
C LEU A 371 34.62 -30.46 32.77
N ASN A 372 35.65 -31.02 32.13
CA ASN A 372 36.60 -30.26 31.31
C ASN A 372 35.94 -29.70 30.05
N ALA A 373 35.08 -30.49 29.40
CA ALA A 373 34.31 -30.04 28.24
C ALA A 373 33.29 -28.95 28.63
N LEU A 374 32.71 -29.02 29.82
CA LEU A 374 31.78 -28.00 30.35
C LEU A 374 32.45 -26.62 30.50
N ALA A 375 33.71 -26.58 30.91
CA ALA A 375 34.46 -25.32 31.02
C ALA A 375 34.70 -24.63 29.66
N LYS A 376 34.55 -25.34 28.55
CA LYS A 376 34.67 -24.83 27.16
C LYS A 376 33.42 -25.15 26.36
N ARG A 377 32.27 -25.16 27.03
CA ARG A 377 30.98 -25.59 26.50
C ARG A 377 30.68 -25.01 25.10
N PRO A 378 30.45 -25.85 24.08
CA PRO A 378 30.05 -25.41 22.75
C PRO A 378 28.63 -24.83 22.76
N PRO A 379 28.23 -24.08 21.70
CA PRO A 379 26.85 -23.66 21.54
C PRO A 379 25.91 -24.85 21.32
N MET A 380 24.71 -24.78 21.88
CA MET A 380 23.59 -25.71 21.59
C MET A 380 22.70 -25.12 20.48
N LEU A 381 22.74 -25.74 19.30
CA LEU A 381 22.12 -25.24 18.06
C LEU A 381 20.76 -25.88 17.69
N ASP A 382 20.09 -26.52 18.64
CA ASP A 382 18.77 -27.17 18.51
C ASP A 382 17.58 -26.24 18.85
N GLY A 383 17.80 -24.92 18.88
CA GLY A 383 16.81 -23.91 19.21
C GLY A 383 15.92 -23.51 18.02
N ASP A 384 14.81 -22.85 18.33
CA ASP A 384 13.83 -22.39 17.33
C ASP A 384 14.08 -20.92 16.94
N ASP A 385 14.71 -20.73 15.79
CA ASP A 385 15.02 -19.42 15.22
C ASP A 385 14.01 -18.98 14.14
N SER A 386 12.95 -19.76 13.84
CA SER A 386 12.10 -19.56 12.65
C SER A 386 11.35 -18.22 12.60
N GLU A 387 11.12 -17.60 13.76
CA GLU A 387 10.46 -16.31 13.92
C GLU A 387 11.38 -15.22 14.49
N PHE A 388 12.70 -15.44 14.47
CA PHE A 388 13.65 -14.55 15.13
C PHE A 388 13.50 -13.10 14.66
N HIS A 389 13.48 -12.85 13.34
CA HIS A 389 13.42 -11.49 12.79
C HIS A 389 12.17 -10.73 13.26
N GLU A 390 11.00 -11.36 13.30
CA GLU A 390 9.76 -10.71 13.76
C GLU A 390 9.81 -10.39 15.25
N LYS A 391 10.31 -11.34 16.07
CA LYS A 391 10.48 -11.14 17.51
C LYS A 391 11.55 -10.08 17.81
N PHE A 392 12.60 -10.01 17.00
CA PHE A 392 13.67 -9.02 17.09
C PHE A 392 13.18 -7.61 16.74
N ILE A 393 12.36 -7.44 15.71
CA ILE A 393 11.68 -6.16 15.44
C ILE A 393 10.88 -5.72 16.67
N GLY A 394 10.15 -6.65 17.30
CA GLY A 394 9.43 -6.41 18.55
C GLY A 394 10.32 -6.02 19.73
N LEU A 395 11.53 -6.59 19.83
CA LEU A 395 12.56 -6.18 20.81
C LEU A 395 12.95 -4.72 20.58
N VAL A 396 13.45 -4.40 19.38
CA VAL A 396 13.96 -3.08 19.02
C VAL A 396 12.93 -1.98 19.27
N LEU A 397 11.67 -2.21 18.89
CA LEU A 397 10.58 -1.24 19.10
C LEU A 397 10.27 -0.98 20.58
N LYS A 398 10.41 -2.00 21.44
CA LYS A 398 10.15 -1.86 22.89
C LYS A 398 11.30 -1.20 23.63
N THR A 399 12.54 -1.39 23.16
CA THR A 399 13.75 -0.97 23.87
C THR A 399 14.38 0.30 23.31
N SER A 400 13.94 0.78 22.15
CA SER A 400 14.35 2.08 21.59
C SER A 400 13.18 2.96 21.13
N PRO A 401 12.15 3.21 21.97
CA PRO A 401 10.95 3.94 21.55
C PRO A 401 11.23 5.40 21.16
N TYR A 402 12.31 5.99 21.69
CA TYR A 402 12.65 7.40 21.46
C TYR A 402 13.76 7.62 20.42
N ASN A 403 14.51 6.56 20.04
CA ASN A 403 15.55 6.64 19.01
C ASN A 403 15.13 5.90 17.75
N LEU A 404 14.22 6.52 17.00
CA LEU A 404 13.66 5.93 15.78
C LEU A 404 14.69 5.76 14.65
N ASN A 405 15.80 6.49 14.66
CA ASN A 405 16.86 6.31 13.66
C ASN A 405 17.61 5.00 13.92
N LEU A 406 18.09 4.81 15.16
CA LEU A 406 18.74 3.56 15.55
C LEU A 406 17.80 2.37 15.28
N ALA A 407 16.55 2.45 15.75
CA ALA A 407 15.58 1.39 15.54
C ALA A 407 15.41 1.05 14.04
N ALA A 408 15.38 2.06 13.17
CA ALA A 408 15.22 1.83 11.74
C ALA A 408 16.44 1.16 11.09
N ASP A 409 17.66 1.46 11.55
CA ASP A 409 18.90 0.85 11.06
C ASP A 409 18.95 -0.67 11.31
N PHE A 410 18.34 -1.13 12.42
CA PHE A 410 18.30 -2.56 12.78
C PHE A 410 17.04 -3.28 12.29
N ILE A 411 15.91 -2.58 12.14
CA ILE A 411 14.67 -3.17 11.62
C ILE A 411 14.76 -3.39 10.11
N ALA A 412 15.30 -2.44 9.34
CA ALA A 412 15.28 -2.51 7.87
C ALA A 412 15.93 -3.78 7.28
N PRO A 413 17.09 -4.27 7.77
CA PRO A 413 17.68 -5.53 7.29
C PRO A 413 16.83 -6.78 7.56
N CYS A 414 15.97 -6.72 8.59
CA CYS A 414 15.08 -7.81 9.00
C CYS A 414 13.79 -7.87 8.17
N ILE A 415 13.49 -6.84 7.36
CA ILE A 415 12.31 -6.83 6.51
C ILE A 415 12.59 -7.64 5.24
N LYS A 416 11.97 -8.82 5.14
CA LYS A 416 12.04 -9.69 3.95
C LYS A 416 10.73 -9.73 3.15
N ARG A 417 9.65 -9.13 3.66
CA ARG A 417 8.31 -9.10 3.03
C ARG A 417 7.58 -7.79 3.32
N TYR A 418 6.65 -7.40 2.45
CA TYR A 418 5.85 -6.18 2.65
C TYR A 418 4.92 -6.25 3.87
N GLY A 419 4.46 -7.45 4.23
CA GLY A 419 3.63 -7.69 5.41
C GLY A 419 4.31 -7.29 6.71
N SER A 420 5.63 -7.51 6.81
CA SER A 420 6.43 -7.10 7.98
C SER A 420 6.44 -5.57 8.14
N ILE A 421 6.43 -4.81 7.03
CA ILE A 421 6.33 -3.35 7.05
C ILE A 421 4.92 -2.93 7.50
N ARG A 422 3.88 -3.65 7.07
CA ARG A 422 2.49 -3.37 7.47
C ARG A 422 2.28 -3.56 8.98
N ASN A 423 3.02 -4.46 9.62
CA ASN A 423 2.96 -4.63 11.07
C ASN A 423 3.50 -3.41 11.83
N LEU A 424 4.25 -2.52 11.16
CA LEU A 424 4.73 -1.24 11.72
C LEU A 424 3.70 -0.09 11.60
N ASN A 425 2.53 -0.32 11.01
CA ASN A 425 1.57 0.72 10.62
C ASN A 425 0.98 1.51 11.82
N GLY A 426 1.10 0.99 13.05
CA GLY A 426 0.77 1.72 14.29
C GLY A 426 1.78 2.82 14.66
N LEU A 427 2.94 2.87 14.00
CA LEU A 427 4.07 3.74 14.33
C LEU A 427 4.54 4.52 13.08
N ARG A 428 3.74 5.49 12.61
CA ARG A 428 4.06 6.26 11.37
C ARG A 428 5.47 6.87 11.34
N GLY A 429 6.06 7.21 12.49
CA GLY A 429 7.43 7.73 12.57
C GLY A 429 8.51 6.70 12.21
N ILE A 430 8.32 5.43 12.59
CA ILE A 430 9.32 4.38 12.33
C ILE A 430 9.19 3.82 10.92
N ILE A 431 7.96 3.61 10.42
CA ILE A 431 7.72 2.98 9.13
C ILE A 431 8.38 3.73 7.98
N THR A 432 8.32 5.07 7.96
CA THR A 432 8.96 5.90 6.94
C THR A 432 10.49 5.80 7.01
N LYS A 433 11.06 5.76 8.24
CA LYS A 433 12.51 5.64 8.44
C LYS A 433 13.03 4.26 8.04
N VAL A 434 12.27 3.21 8.33
CA VAL A 434 12.56 1.83 7.94
C VAL A 434 12.47 1.70 6.42
N ALA A 435 11.35 2.10 5.81
CA ALA A 435 11.14 2.01 4.38
C ALA A 435 12.27 2.69 3.58
N ALA A 436 12.72 3.87 4.01
CA ALA A 436 13.83 4.59 3.38
C ALA A 436 15.20 3.89 3.48
N ARG A 437 15.38 2.92 4.39
CA ARG A 437 16.63 2.18 4.63
C ARG A 437 16.62 0.75 4.08
N ILE A 438 15.47 0.26 3.61
CA ILE A 438 15.41 -1.04 2.95
C ILE A 438 16.24 -0.95 1.68
N ALA A 439 17.22 -1.86 1.56
CA ALA A 439 18.09 -1.94 0.40
C ALA A 439 17.30 -2.23 -0.89
N ASP A 440 17.70 -1.61 -1.99
CA ASP A 440 17.04 -1.78 -3.28
C ASP A 440 17.04 -3.24 -3.76
N SER A 441 18.09 -4.02 -3.48
CA SER A 441 18.13 -5.46 -3.77
C SER A 441 17.01 -6.20 -3.04
N CYS A 442 16.87 -5.95 -1.74
CA CYS A 442 15.82 -6.56 -0.92
C CYS A 442 14.43 -6.24 -1.47
N LEU A 443 14.17 -5.00 -1.90
CA LEU A 443 12.88 -4.61 -2.48
C LEU A 443 12.55 -5.35 -3.79
N ARG A 444 13.55 -5.73 -4.60
CA ARG A 444 13.35 -6.52 -5.83
C ARG A 444 13.01 -7.98 -5.52
N ASP A 445 13.61 -8.51 -4.47
CA ASP A 445 13.46 -9.92 -4.09
C ASP A 445 12.19 -10.18 -3.26
N MET A 446 11.53 -9.12 -2.76
CA MET A 446 10.29 -9.25 -2.00
C MET A 446 9.16 -9.84 -2.85
N PRO A 447 8.39 -10.81 -2.32
CA PRO A 447 7.24 -11.34 -3.02
C PRO A 447 6.12 -10.29 -3.09
N TYR A 448 5.36 -10.32 -4.19
CA TYR A 448 4.18 -9.47 -4.35
C TYR A 448 3.13 -9.77 -3.26
N GLU A 449 2.58 -8.71 -2.66
CA GLU A 449 1.46 -8.80 -1.73
C GLU A 449 0.31 -7.90 -2.17
N THR A 450 -0.93 -8.24 -1.81
CA THR A 450 -2.09 -7.40 -2.16
C THR A 450 -2.10 -6.10 -1.38
N ASN A 451 -2.75 -5.07 -1.93
CA ASN A 451 -2.93 -3.75 -1.31
C ASN A 451 -1.62 -2.95 -1.10
N LEU A 452 -0.61 -3.09 -1.98
CA LEU A 452 0.64 -2.32 -1.90
C LEU A 452 0.42 -0.80 -1.90
N HIS A 453 -0.68 -0.29 -2.49
CA HIS A 453 -1.02 1.15 -2.46
C HIS A 453 -1.05 1.74 -1.03
N ARG A 454 -1.23 0.93 0.01
CA ARG A 454 -1.20 1.39 1.41
C ARG A 454 0.21 1.63 1.94
N LEU A 455 1.22 0.98 1.35
CA LEU A 455 2.62 1.06 1.78
C LEU A 455 3.44 2.01 0.92
N LEU A 456 3.10 2.16 -0.37
CA LEU A 456 3.80 3.04 -1.32
C LEU A 456 4.09 4.46 -0.79
N PRO A 457 3.19 5.13 -0.04
CA PRO A 457 3.46 6.48 0.47
C PRO A 457 4.65 6.59 1.44
N PHE A 458 5.12 5.48 2.01
CA PHE A 458 6.26 5.46 2.93
C PHE A 458 7.61 5.30 2.22
N PHE A 459 7.60 4.90 0.93
CA PHE A 459 8.79 4.72 0.13
C PHE A 459 9.16 5.99 -0.62
N THR A 460 10.46 6.15 -0.90
CA THR A 460 10.96 7.23 -1.76
C THR A 460 10.50 7.05 -3.22
N GLY A 461 10.52 8.12 -4.03
CA GLY A 461 10.15 8.02 -5.45
C GLY A 461 10.96 6.97 -6.22
N ILE A 462 12.25 6.84 -5.93
CA ILE A 462 13.14 5.84 -6.54
C ILE A 462 12.70 4.42 -6.16
N GLN A 463 12.46 4.18 -4.86
CA GLN A 463 11.99 2.88 -4.38
C GLN A 463 10.59 2.53 -4.91
N GLN A 464 9.68 3.51 -4.98
CA GLN A 464 8.36 3.30 -5.57
C GLN A 464 8.47 2.87 -7.03
N GLN A 465 9.33 3.55 -7.83
CA GLN A 465 9.58 3.17 -9.22
C GLN A 465 10.12 1.72 -9.31
N LEU A 466 11.04 1.35 -8.43
CA LEU A 466 11.59 0.00 -8.37
C LEU A 466 10.53 -1.07 -8.06
N ILE A 467 9.68 -0.81 -7.07
CA ILE A 467 8.55 -1.69 -6.70
C ILE A 467 7.60 -1.84 -7.89
N LEU A 468 7.28 -0.73 -8.58
CA LEU A 468 6.41 -0.76 -9.75
C LEU A 468 7.02 -1.56 -10.90
N ASP A 469 8.32 -1.41 -11.16
CA ASP A 469 8.99 -2.13 -12.23
C ASP A 469 9.08 -3.63 -11.96
N THR A 470 9.32 -4.01 -10.70
CA THR A 470 9.41 -5.40 -10.25
C THR A 470 8.05 -6.10 -10.29
N HIS A 471 6.98 -5.41 -9.91
CA HIS A 471 5.65 -6.01 -9.74
C HIS A 471 4.60 -5.53 -10.74
N PHE A 472 5.03 -4.95 -11.86
CA PHE A 472 4.16 -4.26 -12.82
C PHE A 472 2.95 -5.12 -13.26
N GLU A 473 3.18 -6.38 -13.64
CA GLU A 473 2.11 -7.27 -14.12
C GLU A 473 1.07 -7.56 -13.04
N LYS A 474 1.52 -7.86 -11.81
CA LYS A 474 0.62 -8.14 -10.67
C LYS A 474 -0.17 -6.89 -10.27
N LEU A 475 0.48 -5.73 -10.28
CA LEU A 475 -0.17 -4.44 -10.00
C LEU A 475 -1.23 -4.11 -11.05
N THR A 476 -0.94 -4.27 -12.34
CA THR A 476 -1.92 -3.99 -13.40
C THR A 476 -3.10 -4.97 -13.37
N GLN A 477 -2.89 -6.22 -12.93
CA GLN A 477 -3.96 -7.18 -12.67
C GLN A 477 -4.85 -6.76 -11.48
N GLU A 478 -4.26 -6.35 -10.35
CA GLU A 478 -5.02 -5.96 -9.16
C GLU A 478 -5.76 -4.62 -9.34
N TYR A 479 -5.09 -3.64 -9.94
CA TYR A 479 -5.56 -2.26 -10.11
C TYR A 479 -6.17 -2.01 -11.50
N ASN A 480 -6.87 -3.02 -12.05
CA ASN A 480 -7.43 -3.04 -13.40
C ASN A 480 -8.72 -2.21 -13.62
N SER A 481 -9.22 -1.53 -12.59
CA SER A 481 -10.46 -0.73 -12.66
C SER A 481 -10.19 0.73 -12.32
N LYS A 482 -11.03 1.63 -12.85
CA LYS A 482 -10.92 3.09 -12.64
C LYS A 482 -10.76 3.49 -11.16
N SER A 483 -11.55 2.90 -10.25
CA SER A 483 -11.49 3.23 -8.81
C SER A 483 -10.18 2.75 -8.17
N LYS A 484 -9.77 1.51 -8.44
CA LYS A 484 -8.53 0.94 -7.91
C LYS A 484 -7.31 1.65 -8.47
N PHE A 485 -7.24 1.87 -9.79
CA PHE A 485 -6.11 2.56 -10.41
C PHE A 485 -5.94 3.99 -9.84
N LYS A 486 -7.05 4.68 -9.55
CA LYS A 486 -7.02 5.98 -8.87
C LYS A 486 -6.45 5.90 -7.44
N LEU A 487 -6.71 4.82 -6.71
CA LEU A 487 -6.09 4.60 -5.40
C LEU A 487 -4.57 4.40 -5.52
N LEU A 488 -4.12 3.58 -6.48
CA LEU A 488 -2.70 3.34 -6.73
C LEU A 488 -1.97 4.64 -7.10
N THR A 489 -2.48 5.36 -8.09
CA THR A 489 -1.86 6.60 -8.58
C THR A 489 -1.84 7.73 -7.56
N LYS A 490 -2.82 7.79 -6.64
CA LYS A 490 -2.81 8.73 -5.50
C LYS A 490 -1.75 8.39 -4.46
N ALA A 491 -1.36 7.12 -4.35
CA ALA A 491 -0.36 6.66 -3.40
C ALA A 491 1.09 6.85 -3.91
N LEU A 492 1.23 7.13 -5.20
CA LEU A 492 2.52 7.28 -5.87
C LEU A 492 3.00 8.73 -5.90
N HIS A 493 4.32 8.91 -5.93
CA HIS A 493 4.96 10.18 -6.24
C HIS A 493 4.52 10.66 -7.64
N PRO A 494 4.30 11.97 -7.88
CA PRO A 494 3.72 12.46 -9.13
C PRO A 494 4.42 11.97 -10.40
N GLU A 495 5.75 11.95 -10.40
CA GLU A 495 6.56 11.47 -11.53
C GLU A 495 6.37 9.97 -11.78
N VAL A 496 6.40 9.18 -10.70
CA VAL A 496 6.20 7.71 -10.73
C VAL A 496 4.77 7.37 -11.17
N ALA A 497 3.78 8.13 -10.70
CA ALA A 497 2.40 7.99 -11.13
C ALA A 497 2.25 8.26 -12.63
N SER A 498 2.99 9.24 -13.18
CA SER A 498 3.03 9.52 -14.61
C SER A 498 3.68 8.39 -15.41
N GLY A 499 4.82 7.89 -14.94
CA GLY A 499 5.48 6.72 -15.52
C GLY A 499 4.59 5.47 -15.54
N MET A 500 3.90 5.20 -14.44
CA MET A 500 2.93 4.10 -14.32
C MET A 500 1.79 4.21 -15.32
N ARG A 501 1.19 5.41 -15.47
CA ARG A 501 0.13 5.68 -16.46
C ARG A 501 0.62 5.38 -17.87
N LYS A 502 1.80 5.88 -18.24
CA LYS A 502 2.40 5.68 -19.57
C LYS A 502 2.69 4.20 -19.84
N LYS A 503 3.30 3.49 -18.89
CA LYS A 503 3.64 2.06 -19.03
C LYS A 503 2.38 1.19 -19.13
N TYR A 504 1.35 1.49 -18.32
CA TYR A 504 0.07 0.78 -18.38
C TYR A 504 -0.67 1.06 -19.70
N ALA A 505 -0.68 2.31 -20.17
CA ALA A 505 -1.24 2.65 -21.47
C ALA A 505 -0.51 1.93 -22.62
N GLN A 506 0.82 1.82 -22.55
CA GLN A 506 1.61 1.09 -23.53
C GLN A 506 1.27 -0.41 -23.58
N GLN A 507 0.95 -1.03 -22.43
CA GLN A 507 0.49 -2.42 -22.37
C GLN A 507 -0.92 -2.60 -22.98
N LEU A 508 -1.80 -1.61 -22.80
CA LEU A 508 -3.19 -1.66 -23.28
C LEU A 508 -3.31 -1.32 -24.77
N ALA A 509 -2.49 -0.40 -25.28
CA ALA A 509 -2.59 0.13 -26.64
C ALA A 509 -2.59 -0.94 -27.76
N PRO A 510 -1.77 -2.02 -27.71
CA PRO A 510 -1.80 -3.07 -28.72
C PRO A 510 -3.16 -3.78 -28.84
N GLY A 511 -3.92 -3.87 -27.75
CA GLY A 511 -5.23 -4.50 -27.70
C GLY A 511 -6.37 -3.63 -28.23
N VAL A 512 -6.10 -2.36 -28.56
CA VAL A 512 -7.08 -1.47 -29.18
C VAL A 512 -6.87 -1.53 -30.70
N LEU A 513 -7.78 -2.20 -31.40
CA LEU A 513 -7.73 -2.39 -32.87
C LEU A 513 -8.87 -1.67 -33.59
N SER A 514 -9.86 -1.19 -32.85
CA SER A 514 -11.04 -0.52 -33.38
C SER A 514 -11.58 0.55 -32.43
N CYS A 515 -12.53 1.34 -32.93
CA CYS A 515 -13.32 2.26 -32.11
C CYS A 515 -14.10 1.57 -31.00
N GLU A 516 -14.61 0.36 -31.23
CA GLU A 516 -15.37 -0.40 -30.24
C GLU A 516 -14.49 -0.83 -29.07
N ASP A 517 -13.25 -1.24 -29.34
CA ASP A 517 -12.27 -1.60 -28.31
C ASP A 517 -11.93 -0.39 -27.43
N LEU A 518 -11.78 0.80 -28.05
CA LEU A 518 -11.52 2.05 -27.33
C LEU A 518 -12.69 2.42 -26.40
N VAL A 519 -13.93 2.27 -26.87
CA VAL A 519 -15.14 2.48 -26.07
C VAL A 519 -15.25 1.48 -24.93
N ALA A 520 -14.95 0.21 -25.18
CA ALA A 520 -14.90 -0.82 -24.14
C ALA A 520 -13.82 -0.50 -23.08
N LEU A 521 -12.67 0.04 -23.50
CA LEU A 521 -11.58 0.44 -22.62
C LEU A 521 -11.95 1.65 -21.75
N LEU A 522 -12.66 2.63 -22.31
CA LEU A 522 -13.14 3.83 -21.60
C LEU A 522 -13.98 3.51 -20.35
N ASN A 523 -14.75 2.42 -20.41
CA ASN A 523 -15.55 1.96 -19.28
C ASN A 523 -14.71 1.24 -18.20
N LYS A 524 -13.48 0.82 -18.52
CA LYS A 524 -12.62 0.04 -17.62
C LYS A 524 -11.57 0.89 -16.91
N VAL A 525 -10.95 1.85 -17.61
CA VAL A 525 -9.80 2.62 -17.09
C VAL A 525 -10.13 4.09 -16.85
N SER A 526 -9.20 4.84 -16.24
CA SER A 526 -9.38 6.26 -15.97
C SER A 526 -9.08 7.13 -17.20
N ALA A 527 -9.61 8.35 -17.24
CA ALA A 527 -9.43 9.26 -18.36
C ALA A 527 -7.96 9.60 -18.62
N GLU A 528 -7.15 9.67 -17.56
CA GLU A 528 -5.71 9.96 -17.66
C GLU A 528 -4.92 8.81 -18.31
N VAL A 529 -5.37 7.56 -18.16
CA VAL A 529 -4.75 6.40 -18.85
C VAL A 529 -5.17 6.39 -20.31
N ILE A 530 -6.45 6.67 -20.60
CA ILE A 530 -6.95 6.79 -21.97
C ILE A 530 -6.17 7.84 -22.74
N ASP A 531 -5.94 9.00 -22.13
CA ASP A 531 -5.15 10.07 -22.72
C ASP A 531 -3.77 9.61 -23.19
N GLU A 532 -3.12 8.75 -22.41
CA GLU A 532 -1.84 8.14 -22.79
C GLU A 532 -2.03 7.06 -23.85
N VAL A 533 -3.08 6.24 -23.78
CA VAL A 533 -3.39 5.24 -24.83
C VAL A 533 -3.58 5.92 -26.18
N LEU A 534 -4.32 7.02 -26.24
CA LEU A 534 -4.55 7.82 -27.44
C LEU A 534 -3.24 8.30 -28.08
N ASN A 535 -2.23 8.66 -27.27
CA ASN A 535 -0.90 9.01 -27.78
C ASN A 535 -0.22 7.83 -28.50
N PHE A 536 -0.38 6.60 -27.99
CA PHE A 536 0.20 5.39 -28.60
C PHE A 536 -0.56 4.91 -29.84
N ILE A 537 -1.89 5.03 -29.86
CA ILE A 537 -2.73 4.60 -31.00
C ILE A 537 -2.97 5.70 -32.04
N LYS A 538 -2.39 6.89 -31.85
CA LYS A 538 -2.55 8.07 -32.70
C LYS A 538 -2.50 7.77 -34.21
N PRO A 539 -1.55 6.98 -34.75
CA PRO A 539 -1.51 6.70 -36.19
C PRO A 539 -2.76 5.97 -36.71
N ARG A 540 -3.35 5.10 -35.88
CA ARG A 540 -4.52 4.28 -36.25
C ARG A 540 -5.83 5.05 -36.10
N LEU A 541 -5.87 6.06 -35.21
CA LEU A 541 -7.08 6.87 -34.98
C LEU A 541 -7.60 7.51 -36.27
N TYR A 542 -6.71 7.96 -37.16
CA TYR A 542 -7.08 8.57 -38.44
C TYR A 542 -7.78 7.58 -39.39
N GLU A 543 -7.41 6.31 -39.34
CA GLU A 543 -8.02 5.26 -40.17
C GLU A 543 -9.41 4.87 -39.66
N TRP A 544 -9.63 4.93 -38.35
CA TRP A 544 -10.88 4.49 -37.73
C TRP A 544 -11.94 5.59 -37.64
N LEU A 545 -11.49 6.85 -37.47
CA LEU A 545 -12.38 7.98 -37.26
C LEU A 545 -12.79 8.62 -38.57
N SER A 546 -14.09 8.73 -38.75
CA SER A 546 -14.75 9.42 -39.84
C SER A 546 -15.73 10.46 -39.28
N PRO A 547 -16.16 11.42 -40.09
CA PRO A 547 -17.21 12.37 -39.69
C PRO A 547 -18.50 11.69 -39.22
N LYS A 548 -18.75 10.43 -39.59
CA LYS A 548 -19.96 9.68 -39.25
C LYS A 548 -19.92 9.03 -37.87
N ASN A 549 -18.75 8.60 -37.40
CA ASN A 549 -18.61 7.87 -36.11
C ASN A 549 -17.89 8.69 -35.02
N CYS A 550 -17.32 9.85 -35.36
CA CYS A 550 -16.59 10.68 -34.40
C CYS A 550 -17.49 11.21 -33.27
N HIS A 551 -18.75 11.55 -33.55
CA HIS A 551 -19.68 12.04 -32.52
C HIS A 551 -19.90 11.03 -31.38
N THR A 552 -20.00 9.73 -31.70
CA THR A 552 -20.16 8.66 -30.69
C THR A 552 -18.96 8.57 -29.76
N ILE A 553 -17.75 8.79 -30.28
CA ILE A 553 -16.51 8.76 -29.50
C ILE A 553 -16.32 10.07 -28.71
N GLN A 554 -16.71 11.22 -29.30
CA GLN A 554 -16.65 12.52 -28.65
C GLN A 554 -17.48 12.56 -27.36
N GLN A 555 -18.66 11.95 -27.34
CA GLN A 555 -19.50 11.92 -26.13
C GLN A 555 -18.83 11.20 -24.95
N LEU A 556 -17.83 10.35 -25.21
CA LEU A 556 -17.17 9.51 -24.22
C LEU A 556 -15.77 10.02 -23.82
N LEU A 557 -15.18 10.95 -24.58
CA LEU A 557 -13.84 11.51 -24.37
C LEU A 557 -13.90 13.01 -24.06
N SER A 558 -12.98 13.50 -23.23
CA SER A 558 -12.74 14.95 -23.11
C SER A 558 -12.37 15.53 -24.48
N SER A 559 -13.28 16.29 -25.07
CA SER A 559 -13.33 16.59 -26.51
C SER A 559 -12.07 17.22 -27.10
N SER A 560 -11.32 18.00 -26.32
CA SER A 560 -10.21 18.81 -26.84
C SER A 560 -9.02 18.00 -27.34
N LYS A 561 -8.61 16.94 -26.63
CA LYS A 561 -7.38 16.19 -26.96
C LYS A 561 -7.53 15.29 -28.18
N LEU A 562 -8.73 14.71 -28.37
CA LEU A 562 -9.05 13.92 -29.54
C LEU A 562 -8.92 14.76 -30.82
N TYR A 563 -9.47 15.97 -30.82
CA TYR A 563 -9.40 16.87 -31.98
C TYR A 563 -7.99 17.35 -32.28
N THR A 564 -7.18 17.62 -31.26
CA THR A 564 -5.76 17.95 -31.45
C THR A 564 -5.01 16.81 -32.13
N LEU A 565 -5.18 15.57 -31.65
CA LEU A 565 -4.52 14.40 -32.24
C LEU A 565 -4.99 14.14 -33.67
N LEU A 566 -6.29 14.29 -33.95
CA LEU A 566 -6.86 14.18 -35.30
C LEU A 566 -6.33 15.27 -36.24
N ALA A 567 -6.26 16.52 -35.78
CA ALA A 567 -5.73 17.62 -36.57
C ALA A 567 -4.26 17.39 -36.94
N GLU A 568 -3.45 16.95 -35.97
CA GLU A 568 -2.05 16.59 -36.22
C GLU A 568 -1.92 15.43 -37.21
N GLN A 569 -2.81 14.43 -37.14
CA GLN A 569 -2.79 13.32 -38.11
C GLN A 569 -3.22 13.77 -39.51
N ILE A 570 -4.27 14.59 -39.62
CA ILE A 570 -4.67 15.22 -40.89
C ILE A 570 -3.48 16.02 -41.43
N GLU A 571 -2.82 16.83 -40.62
CA GLU A 571 -1.64 17.59 -41.03
C GLU A 571 -0.53 16.69 -41.59
N THR A 572 -0.22 15.56 -40.94
CA THR A 572 0.82 14.63 -41.41
C THR A 572 0.46 13.90 -42.71
N HIS A 573 -0.83 13.61 -42.93
CA HIS A 573 -1.31 12.89 -44.13
C HIS A 573 -1.68 13.81 -45.29
N THR A 574 -1.70 15.11 -45.06
CA THR A 574 -2.09 16.11 -46.06
C THR A 574 -0.86 16.67 -46.75
N THR A 575 -0.64 16.26 -47.99
CA THR A 575 0.51 16.69 -48.81
C THR A 575 0.20 17.84 -49.77
N SER A 576 -1.08 18.24 -49.89
CA SER A 576 -1.53 19.29 -50.79
C SER A 576 -2.72 20.06 -50.23
N PHE A 577 -2.93 21.27 -50.76
CA PHE A 577 -4.10 22.08 -50.43
C PHE A 577 -5.43 21.39 -50.80
N GLU A 578 -5.51 20.67 -51.92
CA GLU A 578 -6.75 19.97 -52.30
C GLU A 578 -7.09 18.83 -51.34
N THR A 579 -6.08 18.09 -50.90
CA THR A 579 -6.25 17.06 -49.86
C THR A 579 -6.71 17.69 -48.54
N TRP A 580 -6.12 18.84 -48.16
CA TRP A 580 -6.52 19.59 -46.97
C TRP A 580 -7.98 20.02 -47.06
N LYS A 581 -8.36 20.64 -48.19
CA LYS A 581 -9.71 21.15 -48.47
C LYS A 581 -10.74 20.03 -48.37
N LYS A 582 -10.45 18.86 -48.95
CA LYS A 582 -11.31 17.68 -48.84
C LYS A 582 -11.56 17.27 -47.38
N HIS A 583 -10.52 17.28 -46.54
CA HIS A 583 -10.68 17.02 -45.11
C HIS A 583 -11.48 18.11 -44.41
N TYR A 584 -11.15 19.37 -44.67
CA TYR A 584 -11.84 20.50 -44.06
C TYR A 584 -13.36 20.47 -44.30
N LEU A 585 -13.77 20.19 -45.54
CA LEU A 585 -15.17 20.03 -45.92
C LEU A 585 -15.82 18.79 -45.27
N ALA A 586 -15.11 17.66 -45.23
CA ALA A 586 -15.62 16.43 -44.62
C ALA A 586 -15.95 16.61 -43.13
N TRP A 587 -15.17 17.46 -42.43
CA TRP A 587 -15.30 17.70 -40.98
C TRP A 587 -16.10 18.96 -40.62
N GLN A 588 -16.95 19.46 -41.53
CA GLN A 588 -17.64 20.76 -41.37
C GLN A 588 -18.54 20.91 -40.13
N ASN A 589 -19.03 19.81 -39.58
CA ASN A 589 -19.91 19.82 -38.41
C ASN A 589 -19.15 19.82 -37.06
N TYR A 590 -17.81 19.83 -37.09
CA TYR A 590 -16.96 19.70 -35.90
C TYR A 590 -16.17 21.00 -35.66
N ILE A 591 -16.78 21.93 -34.92
CA ILE A 591 -16.31 23.30 -34.68
C ILE A 591 -14.87 23.35 -34.14
N GLU A 592 -14.54 22.52 -33.15
CA GLU A 592 -13.21 22.51 -32.53
C GLU A 592 -12.14 22.00 -33.50
N LEU A 593 -12.44 20.97 -34.28
CA LEU A 593 -11.53 20.46 -35.31
C LEU A 593 -11.38 21.47 -36.46
N GLN A 594 -12.47 22.10 -36.89
CA GLN A 594 -12.42 23.17 -37.90
C GLN A 594 -11.53 24.33 -37.44
N SER A 595 -11.59 24.72 -36.16
CA SER A 595 -10.70 25.75 -35.61
C SER A 595 -9.22 25.39 -35.79
N LEU A 596 -8.84 24.14 -35.53
CA LEU A 596 -7.48 23.65 -35.70
C LEU A 596 -7.08 23.60 -37.18
N LEU A 597 -7.99 23.14 -38.06
CA LEU A 597 -7.73 23.08 -39.49
C LEU A 597 -7.63 24.47 -40.14
N ILE A 598 -8.36 25.48 -39.65
CA ILE A 598 -8.21 26.88 -40.10
C ILE A 598 -6.84 27.44 -39.70
N LYS A 599 -6.35 27.12 -38.49
CA LYS A 599 -4.97 27.50 -38.12
C LYS A 599 -3.96 26.88 -39.06
N LEU A 600 -4.16 25.61 -39.44
CA LEU A 600 -3.32 24.92 -40.41
C LEU A 600 -3.39 25.57 -41.80
N LEU A 601 -4.58 25.97 -42.26
CA LEU A 601 -4.77 26.74 -43.49
C LEU A 601 -3.92 28.02 -43.46
N PHE A 602 -4.03 28.80 -42.39
CA PHE A 602 -3.31 30.07 -42.29
C PHE A 602 -1.80 29.89 -42.27
N LEU A 603 -1.33 28.82 -41.62
CA LEU A 603 0.09 28.55 -41.45
C LEU A 603 0.75 27.98 -42.72
N LYS A 604 0.10 27.02 -43.39
CA LYS A 604 0.71 26.24 -44.48
C LYS A 604 0.11 26.51 -45.86
N TYR A 605 -1.17 26.90 -45.92
CA TYR A 605 -1.93 26.92 -47.15
C TYR A 605 -2.50 28.30 -47.52
N SER A 606 -2.01 29.36 -46.88
CA SER A 606 -2.57 30.71 -47.07
C SER A 606 -2.30 31.27 -48.45
N GLU A 607 -1.14 30.97 -49.04
CA GLU A 607 -0.77 31.44 -50.39
C GLU A 607 -1.58 30.78 -51.50
N GLN A 608 -2.22 29.64 -51.24
CA GLN A 608 -3.02 28.89 -52.20
C GLN A 608 -4.44 29.45 -52.34
N VAL A 609 -4.90 30.26 -51.37
CA VAL A 609 -6.21 30.93 -51.42
C VAL A 609 -6.05 32.29 -52.09
N LYS A 610 -6.06 32.32 -53.43
CA LYS A 610 -5.82 33.53 -54.23
C LYS A 610 -7.08 34.16 -54.84
N ASP A 611 -8.15 33.38 -54.97
CA ASP A 611 -9.37 33.76 -55.67
C ASP A 611 -10.62 33.32 -54.89
N SER A 612 -11.75 33.86 -55.31
CA SER A 612 -13.04 33.60 -54.66
C SER A 612 -13.50 32.16 -54.88
N ASP A 613 -13.17 31.54 -56.01
CA ASP A 613 -13.56 30.15 -56.30
C ASP A 613 -12.91 29.17 -55.30
N THR A 614 -11.74 29.56 -54.77
CA THR A 614 -11.03 28.81 -53.74
C THR A 614 -11.55 29.13 -52.34
N LEU A 615 -11.78 30.41 -52.02
CA LEU A 615 -12.20 30.87 -50.70
C LEU A 615 -13.67 30.54 -50.38
N PHE A 616 -14.57 30.70 -51.35
CA PHE A 616 -16.01 30.61 -51.13
C PHE A 616 -16.45 29.24 -50.57
N PRO A 617 -15.99 28.09 -51.11
CA PRO A 617 -16.32 26.77 -50.54
C PRO A 617 -15.86 26.60 -49.08
N LEU A 618 -14.74 27.23 -48.69
CA LEU A 618 -14.23 27.18 -47.32
C LEU A 618 -15.08 28.00 -46.36
N VAL A 619 -15.56 29.17 -46.81
CA VAL A 619 -16.46 30.02 -46.04
C VAL A 619 -17.84 29.35 -45.92
N GLN A 620 -18.36 28.75 -46.98
CA GLN A 620 -19.65 28.06 -46.95
C GLN A 620 -19.64 26.89 -45.95
N ALA A 621 -18.56 26.11 -45.91
CA ALA A 621 -18.41 24.98 -44.99
C ALA A 621 -18.03 25.38 -43.55
N SER A 622 -17.64 26.63 -43.31
CA SER A 622 -17.32 27.15 -41.98
C SER A 622 -18.58 27.45 -41.17
N GLN A 623 -18.55 27.25 -39.85
CA GLN A 623 -19.66 27.65 -38.98
C GLN A 623 -19.40 28.94 -38.19
N GLY A 624 -20.46 29.74 -38.04
CA GLY A 624 -20.49 30.92 -37.16
C GLY A 624 -19.34 31.91 -37.39
N GLY A 625 -18.64 32.29 -36.31
CA GLY A 625 -17.55 33.26 -36.35
C GLY A 625 -16.33 32.84 -37.19
N PHE A 626 -16.19 31.57 -37.55
CA PHE A 626 -15.10 31.12 -38.42
C PHE A 626 -15.26 31.61 -39.87
N LYS A 627 -16.51 31.82 -40.33
CA LYS A 627 -16.77 32.46 -41.63
C LYS A 627 -16.11 33.84 -41.70
N LEU A 628 -16.36 34.67 -40.69
CA LEU A 628 -15.74 35.99 -40.56
C LEU A 628 -14.21 35.92 -40.42
N LEU A 629 -13.68 34.92 -39.72
CA LEU A 629 -12.24 34.77 -39.55
C LEU A 629 -11.53 34.48 -40.88
N LEU A 630 -12.11 33.61 -41.72
CA LEU A 630 -11.59 33.32 -43.06
C LEU A 630 -11.68 34.56 -43.95
N ILE A 631 -12.83 35.22 -43.96
CA ILE A 631 -13.04 36.45 -44.74
C ILE A 631 -12.06 37.55 -44.32
N LYS A 632 -11.88 37.77 -43.01
CA LYS A 632 -10.92 38.75 -42.48
C LYS A 632 -9.50 38.46 -42.97
N LYS A 633 -9.10 37.19 -42.99
CA LYS A 633 -7.74 36.80 -43.40
C LYS A 633 -7.53 36.99 -44.91
N PHE A 634 -8.56 36.78 -45.71
CA PHE A 634 -8.51 36.79 -47.17
C PHE A 634 -9.39 37.88 -47.80
N SER A 635 -9.57 39.01 -47.11
CA SER A 635 -10.51 40.06 -47.54
C SER A 635 -10.16 40.64 -48.91
N GLY A 636 -8.87 40.69 -49.25
CA GLY A 636 -8.39 41.14 -50.56
C GLY A 636 -8.85 40.29 -51.75
N VAL A 637 -9.39 39.08 -51.51
CA VAL A 637 -10.02 38.25 -52.55
C VAL A 637 -11.40 38.79 -52.95
N ILE A 638 -12.06 39.50 -52.03
CA ILE A 638 -13.38 40.10 -52.25
C ILE A 638 -13.14 41.49 -52.84
N CYS A 639 -13.02 41.56 -54.18
CA CYS A 639 -12.56 42.75 -54.90
C CYS A 639 -13.65 43.50 -55.68
N ASN A 640 -14.90 43.04 -55.62
CA ASN A 640 -16.02 43.70 -56.30
C ASN A 640 -17.35 43.44 -55.57
N GLN A 641 -18.36 44.21 -55.97
CA GLN A 641 -19.71 44.17 -55.39
C GLN A 641 -20.39 42.80 -55.50
N THR A 642 -20.22 42.08 -56.61
CA THR A 642 -20.83 40.76 -56.81
C THR A 642 -20.30 39.74 -55.82
N LEU A 643 -18.97 39.70 -55.64
CA LEU A 643 -18.33 38.85 -54.64
C LEU A 643 -18.74 39.27 -53.23
N PHE A 644 -18.79 40.57 -52.97
CA PHE A 644 -19.21 41.07 -51.67
C PHE A 644 -20.61 40.59 -51.28
N ALA A 645 -21.58 40.70 -52.19
CA ALA A 645 -22.95 40.24 -51.99
C ALA A 645 -23.02 38.71 -51.81
N LEU A 646 -22.21 37.96 -52.56
CA LEU A 646 -22.11 36.51 -52.45
C LEU A 646 -21.70 36.07 -51.03
N TYR A 647 -20.62 36.65 -50.48
CA TYR A 647 -20.18 36.33 -49.12
C TYR A 647 -21.11 36.90 -48.05
N LEU A 648 -21.75 38.05 -48.30
CA LEU A 648 -22.75 38.62 -47.39
C LEU A 648 -23.91 37.63 -47.15
N GLY A 649 -24.34 36.92 -48.20
CA GLY A 649 -25.40 35.91 -48.11
C GLY A 649 -25.03 34.68 -47.27
N GLU A 650 -23.73 34.40 -47.08
CA GLU A 650 -23.24 33.29 -46.26
C GLU A 650 -23.08 33.66 -44.78
N ILE A 651 -23.11 34.96 -44.45
CA ILE A 651 -22.88 35.48 -43.10
C ILE A 651 -24.23 35.86 -42.47
N SER A 652 -24.42 35.50 -41.20
CA SER A 652 -25.61 35.89 -40.44
C SER A 652 -25.75 37.42 -40.35
N GLU A 653 -26.98 37.94 -40.38
CA GLU A 653 -27.28 39.38 -40.27
C GLU A 653 -26.62 40.02 -39.03
N PHE A 654 -26.48 39.27 -37.95
CA PHE A 654 -25.80 39.70 -36.73
C PHE A 654 -24.34 40.12 -36.95
N HIS A 655 -23.73 39.65 -38.03
CA HIS A 655 -22.32 39.85 -38.36
C HIS A 655 -22.10 40.78 -39.57
N HIS A 656 -23.17 41.36 -40.13
CA HIS A 656 -23.09 42.24 -41.30
C HIS A 656 -22.30 43.54 -41.01
N ASP A 657 -22.46 44.13 -39.82
CA ASP A 657 -21.66 45.28 -39.37
C ASP A 657 -20.15 44.96 -39.42
N ASN A 658 -19.74 43.83 -38.83
CA ASN A 658 -18.34 43.40 -38.84
C ASN A 658 -17.84 43.12 -40.26
N TYR A 659 -18.68 42.55 -41.12
CA TYR A 659 -18.29 42.25 -42.50
C TYR A 659 -18.05 43.53 -43.31
N LEU A 660 -18.85 44.57 -43.12
CA LEU A 660 -18.66 45.90 -43.73
C LEU A 660 -17.33 46.55 -43.32
N GLU A 661 -16.84 46.30 -42.11
CA GLU A 661 -15.55 46.83 -41.66
C GLU A 661 -14.34 46.02 -42.18
N LEU A 662 -14.56 44.78 -42.62
CA LEU A 662 -13.48 43.86 -43.01
C LEU A 662 -13.09 43.94 -44.48
N VAL A 663 -13.96 44.47 -45.33
CA VAL A 663 -13.78 44.51 -46.79
C VAL A 663 -13.78 45.96 -47.25
N GLU A 664 -12.85 46.33 -48.15
CA GLU A 664 -12.70 47.70 -48.67
C GLU A 664 -13.72 48.01 -49.79
N TRP A 665 -15.00 47.91 -49.46
CA TRP A 665 -16.10 48.04 -50.43
C TRP A 665 -16.30 49.47 -50.91
N GLU A 666 -15.82 50.48 -50.18
CA GLU A 666 -16.04 51.89 -50.55
C GLU A 666 -15.41 52.25 -51.90
N SER A 667 -14.32 51.55 -52.27
CA SER A 667 -13.60 51.78 -53.52
C SER A 667 -14.39 51.41 -54.78
N TRP A 668 -15.46 50.61 -54.66
CA TRP A 668 -16.26 50.13 -55.79
C TRP A 668 -17.42 51.04 -56.14
N ILE A 669 -17.77 51.96 -55.25
CA ILE A 669 -18.95 52.81 -55.37
C ILE A 669 -18.51 54.21 -55.79
N ASN A 670 -18.83 54.59 -57.03
CA ASN A 670 -18.41 55.86 -57.62
C ASN A 670 -19.59 56.74 -58.07
N SER A 671 -20.82 56.25 -57.88
CA SER A 671 -22.04 56.96 -58.23
C SER A 671 -23.14 56.78 -57.19
N LEU A 672 -24.07 57.73 -57.18
CA LEU A 672 -25.26 57.67 -56.31
C LEU A 672 -26.13 56.42 -56.60
N SER A 673 -26.19 55.95 -57.85
CA SER A 673 -26.96 54.76 -58.21
C SER A 673 -26.35 53.48 -57.64
N GLU A 674 -25.03 53.31 -57.75
CA GLU A 674 -24.31 52.18 -57.18
C GLU A 674 -24.43 52.14 -55.65
N LEU A 675 -24.38 53.31 -54.99
CA LEU A 675 -24.57 53.40 -53.54
C LEU A 675 -25.99 52.97 -53.12
N LYS A 676 -27.02 53.35 -53.89
CA LYS A 676 -28.41 52.92 -53.65
C LYS A 676 -28.55 51.41 -53.76
N GLU A 677 -27.98 50.83 -54.81
CA GLU A 677 -28.00 49.39 -55.04
C GLU A 677 -27.26 48.64 -53.93
N PHE A 678 -26.06 49.11 -53.56
CA PHE A 678 -25.28 48.51 -52.48
C PHE A 678 -25.99 48.58 -51.12
N ALA A 679 -26.54 49.75 -50.76
CA ALA A 679 -27.29 49.91 -49.50
C ALA A 679 -28.54 49.02 -49.46
N SER A 680 -29.15 48.71 -50.60
CA SER A 680 -30.32 47.83 -50.68
C SER A 680 -30.03 46.37 -50.30
N LEU A 681 -28.77 45.93 -50.36
CA LEU A 681 -28.33 44.59 -49.94
C LEU A 681 -28.53 44.36 -48.44
N PHE A 682 -28.65 45.43 -47.65
CA PHE A 682 -28.80 45.34 -46.21
C PHE A 682 -30.25 45.65 -45.81
N PRO A 683 -30.95 44.75 -45.10
CA PRO A 683 -32.29 45.05 -44.59
C PRO A 683 -32.28 46.02 -43.41
N SER A 684 -31.16 46.10 -42.68
CA SER A 684 -31.00 46.94 -41.49
C SER A 684 -30.88 48.43 -41.85
N LEU A 685 -31.82 49.23 -41.38
CA LEU A 685 -31.78 50.69 -41.50
C LEU A 685 -30.48 51.27 -40.92
N LYS A 686 -30.03 50.75 -39.76
CA LYS A 686 -28.77 51.15 -39.13
C LYS A 686 -27.60 51.00 -40.11
N LEU A 687 -27.50 49.84 -40.76
CA LEU A 687 -26.43 49.57 -41.72
C LEU A 687 -26.51 50.45 -42.96
N ARG A 688 -27.72 50.70 -43.48
CA ARG A 688 -27.90 51.63 -44.60
C ARG A 688 -27.42 53.03 -44.25
N ILE A 689 -27.74 53.51 -43.05
CA ILE A 689 -27.25 54.81 -42.56
C ILE A 689 -25.73 54.81 -42.42
N THR A 690 -25.14 53.75 -41.83
CA THR A 690 -23.69 53.61 -41.70
C THR A 690 -22.99 53.58 -43.06
N ILE A 691 -23.59 52.93 -44.06
CA ILE A 691 -23.08 52.92 -45.43
C ILE A 691 -23.14 54.33 -46.04
N LEU A 692 -24.28 55.02 -45.92
CA LEU A 692 -24.46 56.37 -46.46
C LEU A 692 -23.61 57.44 -45.77
N SER A 693 -23.22 57.23 -44.51
CA SER A 693 -22.37 58.18 -43.78
C SER A 693 -20.90 58.11 -44.18
N ARG A 694 -20.47 57.04 -44.86
CA ARG A 694 -19.09 56.85 -45.35
C ARG A 694 -18.79 57.61 -46.65
N PHE A 695 -19.80 58.18 -47.29
CA PHE A 695 -19.65 58.92 -48.55
C PHE A 695 -20.02 60.39 -48.41
N THR A 696 -19.46 61.18 -49.31
CA THR A 696 -19.78 62.57 -49.56
C THR A 696 -20.37 62.71 -50.97
N SER A 697 -21.15 63.76 -51.20
CA SER A 697 -21.69 64.11 -52.53
C SER A 697 -20.58 64.22 -53.59
N ALA A 698 -19.42 64.75 -53.21
CA ALA A 698 -18.23 64.88 -54.04
C ALA A 698 -17.65 63.52 -54.49
N GLN A 699 -17.61 62.52 -53.61
CA GLN A 699 -17.11 61.17 -53.94
C GLN A 699 -18.04 60.43 -54.90
N LEU A 700 -19.35 60.70 -54.82
CA LEU A 700 -20.38 60.04 -55.63
C LEU A 700 -20.75 60.82 -56.90
N LYS A 701 -20.06 61.93 -57.17
CA LYS A 701 -20.28 62.82 -58.33
C LYS A 701 -21.74 63.25 -58.49
N CYS A 702 -22.39 63.61 -57.38
CA CYS A 702 -23.79 64.07 -57.35
C CYS A 702 -23.90 65.41 -56.62
N SER A 703 -25.04 66.10 -56.76
CA SER A 703 -25.27 67.32 -55.98
C SER A 703 -25.54 67.00 -54.51
N GLU A 704 -25.25 67.96 -53.62
CA GLU A 704 -25.56 67.82 -52.19
C GLU A 704 -27.06 67.62 -51.96
N GLU A 705 -27.90 68.18 -52.83
CA GLU A 705 -29.35 68.04 -52.80
C GLU A 705 -29.79 66.61 -53.17
N GLU A 706 -29.19 66.02 -54.20
CA GLU A 706 -29.45 64.62 -54.61
C GLU A 706 -29.00 63.61 -53.55
N PHE A 707 -27.85 63.88 -52.91
CA PHE A 707 -27.32 63.04 -51.84
C PHE A 707 -28.13 63.17 -50.55
N SER A 708 -28.55 64.39 -50.20
CA SER A 708 -29.43 64.65 -49.06
C SER A 708 -30.80 64.01 -49.26
N ALA A 709 -31.37 64.09 -50.46
CA ALA A 709 -32.63 63.42 -50.79
C ALA A 709 -32.52 61.89 -50.65
N LEU A 710 -31.39 61.28 -51.02
CA LEU A 710 -31.15 59.86 -50.78
C LEU A 710 -31.08 59.54 -49.28
N ARG A 711 -30.32 60.32 -48.50
CA ARG A 711 -30.27 60.14 -47.04
C ARG A 711 -31.66 60.24 -46.42
N GLU A 712 -32.42 61.26 -46.78
CA GLU A 712 -33.80 61.48 -46.30
C GLU A 712 -34.76 60.35 -46.71
N SER A 713 -34.61 59.79 -47.92
CA SER A 713 -35.47 58.71 -48.44
C SER A 713 -35.35 57.37 -47.71
N GLN A 714 -34.31 57.17 -46.88
CA GLN A 714 -34.16 55.95 -46.09
C GLN A 714 -35.05 55.94 -44.83
N TYR A 715 -35.61 57.09 -44.46
CA TYR A 715 -36.39 57.26 -43.24
C TYR A 715 -37.87 57.11 -43.50
N THR A 716 -38.56 56.50 -42.55
CA THR A 716 -40.02 56.47 -42.58
C THR A 716 -40.60 57.86 -42.28
N PRO A 717 -41.86 58.15 -42.68
CA PRO A 717 -42.53 59.39 -42.28
C PRO A 717 -42.55 59.62 -40.77
N GLU A 718 -42.57 58.54 -39.99
CA GLU A 718 -42.52 58.55 -38.52
C GLU A 718 -41.15 59.01 -37.99
N ASP A 719 -40.07 58.59 -38.64
CA ASP A 719 -38.70 59.03 -38.32
C ASP A 719 -38.51 60.52 -38.62
N LEU A 720 -39.02 61.01 -39.75
CA LEU A 720 -38.95 62.42 -40.14
C LEU A 720 -39.75 63.32 -39.19
N GLU A 721 -40.90 62.85 -38.71
CA GLU A 721 -41.71 63.57 -37.72
C GLU A 721 -41.04 63.59 -36.35
N LEU A 722 -40.41 62.48 -35.93
CA LEU A 722 -39.61 62.42 -34.72
C LEU A 722 -38.44 63.42 -34.78
N ILE A 723 -37.75 63.51 -35.92
CA ILE A 723 -36.65 64.47 -36.14
C ILE A 723 -37.12 65.92 -35.98
N LYS A 724 -38.30 66.28 -36.47
CA LYS A 724 -38.85 67.64 -36.34
C LYS A 724 -39.26 68.00 -34.92
N GLN A 725 -39.67 67.01 -34.12
CA GLN A 725 -40.19 67.21 -32.77
C GLN A 725 -39.15 66.93 -31.68
N PHE A 726 -37.95 66.48 -32.04
CA PHE A 726 -36.93 66.05 -31.08
C PHE A 726 -36.25 67.23 -30.40
N ASP A 727 -36.52 67.38 -29.10
CA ASP A 727 -35.88 68.35 -28.23
C ASP A 727 -34.67 67.71 -27.53
N SER A 728 -33.47 68.14 -27.94
CA SER A 728 -32.21 67.65 -27.39
C SER A 728 -32.02 68.05 -25.92
N GLU A 729 -32.50 69.23 -25.52
CA GLU A 729 -32.35 69.71 -24.14
C GLU A 729 -33.25 68.93 -23.19
N ALA A 730 -34.49 68.66 -23.60
CA ALA A 730 -35.41 67.81 -22.84
C ALA A 730 -34.88 66.36 -22.70
N ALA A 731 -34.24 65.82 -23.74
CA ALA A 731 -33.60 64.51 -23.69
C ALA A 731 -32.42 64.45 -22.72
N ILE A 732 -31.53 65.46 -22.76
CA ILE A 732 -30.39 65.58 -21.84
C ILE A 732 -30.88 65.66 -20.39
N ALA A 733 -31.88 66.51 -20.11
CA ALA A 733 -32.42 66.69 -18.77
C ALA A 733 -32.92 65.36 -18.16
N ARG A 734 -33.62 64.52 -18.95
CA ARG A 734 -34.09 63.20 -18.49
C ARG A 734 -32.95 62.22 -18.21
N LEU A 735 -31.88 62.24 -19.03
CA LEU A 735 -30.70 61.39 -18.81
C LEU A 735 -29.87 61.84 -17.59
N GLU A 736 -29.78 63.15 -17.33
CA GLU A 736 -29.11 63.67 -16.13
C GLU A 736 -29.86 63.34 -14.83
N VAL A 737 -31.19 63.31 -14.86
CA VAL A 737 -32.01 62.82 -13.73
C VAL A 737 -31.73 61.34 -13.49
N TYR A 738 -31.63 60.53 -14.55
CA TYR A 738 -31.26 59.11 -14.44
C TYR A 738 -29.87 58.91 -13.80
N LEU A 739 -28.87 59.70 -14.21
CA LEU A 739 -27.51 59.60 -13.66
C LEU A 739 -27.49 59.95 -12.17
N ARG A 740 -28.17 61.02 -11.76
CA ARG A 740 -28.29 61.41 -10.33
C ARG A 740 -28.97 60.31 -9.50
N ALA A 741 -30.09 59.77 -9.97
CA ALA A 741 -30.82 58.73 -9.24
C ALA A 741 -30.03 57.42 -9.08
N ASN A 742 -29.12 57.10 -10.02
CA ASN A 742 -28.31 55.88 -9.96
C ASN A 742 -26.96 56.09 -9.25
N SER A 743 -26.36 57.28 -9.29
CA SER A 743 -25.16 57.59 -8.53
C SER A 743 -25.42 57.56 -7.01
N GLU A 744 -26.59 58.05 -6.57
CA GLU A 744 -27.04 57.95 -5.17
C GLU A 744 -27.27 56.49 -4.72
N ARG A 745 -27.79 55.63 -5.60
CA ARG A 745 -27.99 54.19 -5.31
C ARG A 745 -26.69 53.40 -5.27
N ALA A 746 -25.69 53.77 -6.08
CA ALA A 746 -24.39 53.12 -6.10
C ALA A 746 -23.63 53.24 -4.76
N HIS A 747 -23.92 54.26 -3.96
CA HIS A 747 -23.37 54.41 -2.60
C HIS A 747 -24.08 53.55 -1.53
N SER A 748 -25.25 52.97 -1.83
CA SER A 748 -26.06 52.22 -0.84
C SER A 748 -25.97 50.69 -0.97
N PHE A 749 -25.56 50.12 -2.12
CA PHE A 749 -25.70 48.68 -2.41
C PHE A 749 -24.35 47.93 -2.57
N MET A 750 -23.78 47.44 -1.46
CA MET A 750 -22.48 46.74 -1.39
C MET A 750 -22.59 45.19 -1.39
N ARG A 751 -23.43 44.55 -2.24
CA ARG A 751 -23.54 43.07 -2.18
C ARG A 751 -23.75 42.21 -3.43
N PHE A 752 -23.74 42.73 -4.67
CA PHE A 752 -23.76 41.86 -5.86
C PHE A 752 -22.80 42.34 -6.97
N LEU A 753 -21.72 41.58 -7.18
CA LEU A 753 -20.61 41.92 -8.11
C LEU A 753 -21.03 41.94 -9.59
N THR A 754 -22.05 41.18 -9.98
CA THR A 754 -22.52 41.13 -11.37
C THR A 754 -23.46 42.28 -11.75
N HIS A 755 -24.28 42.78 -10.81
CA HIS A 755 -25.15 43.93 -11.05
C HIS A 755 -24.40 45.26 -11.07
N ARG A 756 -23.26 45.34 -10.37
CA ARG A 756 -22.42 46.54 -10.33
C ARG A 756 -21.83 46.87 -11.71
N ARG A 757 -21.30 45.87 -12.42
CA ARG A 757 -20.68 46.05 -13.73
C ARG A 757 -21.68 46.51 -14.80
N LEU A 758 -22.86 45.89 -14.85
CA LEU A 758 -23.94 46.30 -15.74
C LEU A 758 -24.50 47.70 -15.39
N GLY A 759 -24.57 48.05 -14.11
CA GLY A 759 -24.99 49.39 -13.68
C GLY A 759 -24.00 50.49 -14.08
N GLU A 760 -22.70 50.24 -13.88
CA GLU A 760 -21.62 51.15 -14.28
C GLU A 760 -21.58 51.33 -15.82
N GLU A 761 -21.67 50.24 -16.59
CA GLU A 761 -21.75 50.30 -18.06
C GLU A 761 -22.96 51.12 -18.56
N ARG A 762 -24.12 51.00 -17.90
CA ARG A 762 -25.32 51.78 -18.26
C ARG A 762 -25.19 53.25 -17.89
N MET A 763 -24.53 53.58 -16.78
CA MET A 763 -24.24 54.98 -16.45
C MET A 763 -23.28 55.59 -17.47
N GLN A 764 -22.22 54.87 -17.85
CA GLN A 764 -21.30 55.33 -18.90
C GLN A 764 -22.02 55.56 -20.24
N MET A 765 -22.87 54.61 -20.67
CA MET A 765 -23.67 54.78 -21.88
C MET A 765 -24.56 56.04 -21.85
N ALA A 766 -25.12 56.39 -20.69
CA ALA A 766 -25.92 57.60 -20.54
C ALA A 766 -25.07 58.89 -20.58
N GLU A 767 -23.87 58.87 -20.00
CA GLU A 767 -22.91 59.99 -20.07
C GLU A 767 -22.42 60.23 -21.50
N ASP A 768 -22.03 59.16 -22.21
CA ASP A 768 -21.59 59.21 -23.60
C ASP A 768 -22.72 59.73 -24.50
N LEU A 769 -23.95 59.31 -24.24
CA LEU A 769 -25.14 59.76 -24.94
C LEU A 769 -25.42 61.24 -24.69
N ILE A 770 -25.29 61.74 -23.45
CA ILE A 770 -25.42 63.18 -23.15
C ILE A 770 -24.36 63.99 -23.90
N LEU A 771 -23.11 63.53 -23.89
CA LEU A 771 -22.03 64.19 -24.64
C LEU A 771 -22.38 64.27 -26.13
N LYS A 772 -22.90 63.18 -26.70
CA LYS A 772 -23.30 63.15 -28.11
C LYS A 772 -24.50 64.07 -28.40
N LEU A 773 -25.49 64.12 -27.50
CA LEU A 773 -26.64 65.03 -27.62
C LEU A 773 -26.25 66.51 -27.48
N ARG A 774 -25.18 66.83 -26.75
CA ARG A 774 -24.64 68.19 -26.61
C ARG A 774 -23.77 68.66 -27.76
N SER A 775 -23.26 67.74 -28.58
CA SER A 775 -22.43 68.11 -29.73
C SER A 775 -23.24 68.86 -30.81
N ASP A 776 -22.55 69.63 -31.66
CA ASP A 776 -23.13 70.36 -32.81
C ASP A 776 -23.61 69.44 -33.94
N CYS A 777 -23.82 68.15 -33.65
CA CYS A 777 -24.41 67.18 -34.53
C CYS A 777 -25.84 67.57 -34.94
N SER A 778 -26.24 67.14 -36.12
CA SER A 778 -27.61 67.29 -36.60
C SER A 778 -28.62 66.60 -35.66
N PRO A 779 -29.88 67.06 -35.58
CA PRO A 779 -30.94 66.37 -34.83
C PRO A 779 -31.07 64.88 -35.22
N PHE A 780 -30.75 64.58 -36.47
CA PHE A 780 -30.67 63.25 -37.03
C PHE A 780 -29.62 62.35 -36.33
N GLU A 781 -28.38 62.82 -36.24
CA GLU A 781 -27.29 62.08 -35.58
C GLU A 781 -27.56 61.87 -34.09
N LYS A 782 -28.25 62.83 -33.45
CA LYS A 782 -28.67 62.76 -32.04
C LYS A 782 -29.71 61.67 -31.81
N ILE A 783 -30.70 61.53 -32.69
CA ILE A 783 -31.69 60.44 -32.64
C ILE A 783 -31.06 59.08 -32.92
N ASN A 784 -30.11 58.99 -33.84
CA ASN A 784 -29.40 57.74 -34.08
C ASN A 784 -28.57 57.30 -32.89
N ALA A 785 -27.89 58.24 -32.20
CA ALA A 785 -27.19 57.92 -30.96
C ALA A 785 -28.12 57.32 -29.90
N LEU A 786 -29.36 57.81 -29.81
CA LEU A 786 -30.39 57.24 -28.93
C LEU A 786 -30.78 55.81 -29.36
N ARG A 787 -30.99 55.57 -30.67
CA ARG A 787 -31.33 54.23 -31.21
C ARG A 787 -30.18 53.23 -31.04
N GLU A 788 -28.95 53.65 -31.26
CA GLU A 788 -27.77 52.82 -31.07
C GLU A 788 -27.62 52.42 -29.60
N CYS A 789 -27.82 53.38 -28.69
CA CYS A 789 -27.83 53.11 -27.26
C CYS A 789 -28.98 52.14 -26.89
N GLU A 790 -30.18 52.30 -27.46
CA GLU A 790 -31.30 51.36 -27.29
C GLU A 790 -30.91 49.92 -27.72
N ILE A 791 -30.28 49.78 -28.89
CA ILE A 791 -29.87 48.48 -29.44
C ILE A 791 -28.74 47.86 -28.59
N GLN A 792 -27.73 48.64 -28.19
CA GLN A 792 -26.69 48.17 -27.28
C GLN A 792 -27.28 47.70 -25.95
N ILE A 793 -28.33 48.38 -25.48
CA ILE A 793 -29.05 47.94 -24.29
C ILE A 793 -29.75 46.60 -24.51
N LYS A 794 -30.45 46.41 -25.63
CA LYS A 794 -31.07 45.13 -26.00
C LYS A 794 -30.05 43.99 -26.09
N ASN A 795 -28.95 44.21 -26.80
CA ASN A 795 -27.93 43.20 -27.06
C ASN A 795 -27.20 42.77 -25.78
N ASN A 796 -26.86 43.72 -24.91
CA ASN A 796 -26.20 43.43 -23.63
C ASN A 796 -27.15 42.76 -22.61
N SER A 797 -28.45 42.74 -22.87
CA SER A 797 -29.46 42.13 -22.00
C SER A 797 -29.79 40.67 -22.36
N HIS A 798 -29.31 40.14 -23.49
CA HIS A 798 -29.47 38.72 -23.85
C HIS A 798 -28.76 37.81 -22.83
N GLY A 799 -29.55 37.08 -22.02
CA GLY A 799 -29.06 36.18 -20.96
C GLY A 799 -29.28 36.69 -19.53
N THR A 800 -29.82 37.90 -19.34
CA THR A 800 -30.19 38.41 -18.01
C THR A 800 -31.68 38.17 -17.71
N LEU A 801 -32.00 37.77 -16.47
CA LEU A 801 -33.35 37.40 -16.01
C LEU A 801 -34.45 38.46 -16.23
N ARG A 802 -34.10 39.74 -16.46
CA ARG A 802 -35.06 40.84 -16.61
C ARG A 802 -35.19 41.40 -18.03
N GLY A 803 -34.40 40.91 -19.00
CA GLY A 803 -34.39 41.45 -20.37
C GLY A 803 -34.07 42.96 -20.45
N ALA A 804 -34.18 43.53 -21.65
CA ALA A 804 -33.91 44.96 -21.90
C ALA A 804 -34.96 45.88 -21.25
N SER A 805 -36.22 45.42 -21.18
CA SER A 805 -37.36 46.13 -20.61
C SER A 805 -37.25 46.39 -19.11
N GLY A 806 -36.39 45.65 -18.39
CA GLY A 806 -36.10 45.89 -16.98
C GLY A 806 -35.10 47.02 -16.71
N SER A 807 -34.50 47.62 -17.75
CA SER A 807 -33.54 48.72 -17.61
C SER A 807 -34.25 50.08 -17.58
N HIS A 808 -33.99 50.89 -16.55
CA HIS A 808 -34.55 52.22 -16.45
C HIS A 808 -34.02 53.16 -17.55
N LEU A 809 -32.73 53.05 -17.90
CA LEU A 809 -32.15 53.79 -19.03
C LEU A 809 -32.85 53.44 -20.35
N TYR A 810 -33.11 52.15 -20.58
CA TYR A 810 -33.84 51.69 -21.76
C TYR A 810 -35.24 52.30 -21.84
N SER A 811 -35.96 52.37 -20.71
CA SER A 811 -37.30 52.98 -20.67
C SER A 811 -37.28 54.47 -21.01
N ILE A 812 -36.25 55.20 -20.55
CA ILE A 812 -36.08 56.63 -20.86
C ILE A 812 -35.79 56.82 -22.34
N ILE A 813 -34.85 56.05 -22.90
CA ILE A 813 -34.50 56.11 -24.32
C ILE A 813 -35.71 55.76 -25.19
N CYS A 814 -36.44 54.69 -24.87
CA CYS A 814 -37.67 54.34 -25.57
C CYS A 814 -38.74 55.44 -25.47
N GLY A 815 -38.85 56.11 -24.32
CA GLY A 815 -39.77 57.24 -24.13
C GLY A 815 -39.35 58.50 -24.88
N LEU A 816 -38.06 58.68 -25.15
CA LEU A 816 -37.54 59.77 -26.00
C LEU A 816 -37.72 59.47 -27.49
N LEU A 817 -37.74 58.19 -27.86
CA LEU A 817 -37.93 57.72 -29.24
C LEU A 817 -39.41 57.51 -29.61
N LYS A 818 -40.36 57.70 -28.68
CA LYS A 818 -41.82 57.62 -28.91
C LYS A 818 -42.49 58.98 -28.72
N LYS A 819 -43.50 59.28 -29.55
CA LYS A 819 -44.32 60.51 -29.50
C LYS A 819 -44.97 60.71 -28.11
N PRO A 820 -45.15 61.95 -27.61
CA PRO A 820 -45.94 62.16 -26.40
C PRO A 820 -47.42 61.92 -26.73
N LEU A 821 -47.96 60.79 -26.29
CA LEU A 821 -49.39 60.72 -26.01
C LEU A 821 -49.60 61.46 -24.70
N SER A 822 -50.50 62.44 -24.74
CA SER A 822 -51.02 63.16 -23.59
C SER A 822 -51.52 62.21 -22.50
N GLU A 823 -51.39 62.67 -21.26
CA GLU A 823 -52.00 62.20 -20.01
C GLU A 823 -51.17 61.26 -19.10
N GLU A 824 -50.93 61.82 -17.90
CA GLU A 824 -50.61 61.21 -16.59
C GLU A 824 -49.46 60.19 -16.50
N VAL A 825 -48.29 60.70 -16.09
CA VAL A 825 -47.26 59.88 -15.45
C VAL A 825 -47.67 59.68 -13.99
N ASP A 826 -48.36 58.58 -13.72
CA ASP A 826 -48.46 58.03 -12.37
C ASP A 826 -47.05 57.58 -11.92
N GLU A 827 -46.63 58.01 -10.74
CA GLU A 827 -45.37 57.59 -10.11
C GLU A 827 -45.26 56.05 -10.06
N PRO A 828 -44.09 55.46 -10.36
CA PRO A 828 -43.92 54.02 -10.26
C PRO A 828 -44.01 53.58 -8.79
N ARG A 829 -45.12 52.93 -8.43
CA ARG A 829 -45.30 52.27 -7.13
C ARG A 829 -44.21 51.21 -6.93
N PHE A 830 -43.39 51.41 -5.91
CA PHE A 830 -42.42 50.43 -5.40
C PHE A 830 -43.16 49.24 -4.77
N TYR A 831 -42.94 48.03 -5.30
CA TYR A 831 -43.26 46.80 -4.57
C TYR A 831 -42.08 46.41 -3.67
N PRO A 832 -42.29 46.10 -2.38
CA PRO A 832 -41.24 45.60 -1.50
C PRO A 832 -40.83 44.19 -1.94
N MET A 833 -39.52 43.93 -2.01
CA MET A 833 -38.99 42.59 -2.28
C MET A 833 -39.32 41.64 -1.12
N SER A 834 -40.13 40.61 -1.40
CA SER A 834 -40.22 39.42 -0.57
C SER A 834 -38.92 38.61 -0.69
N ILE A 835 -38.28 38.34 0.44
CA ILE A 835 -37.11 37.48 0.55
C ILE A 835 -37.56 36.02 0.33
N GLY A 836 -36.96 35.36 -0.66
CA GLY A 836 -37.07 33.92 -0.94
C GLY A 836 -35.75 33.41 -1.47
#